data_AF-A0A940BVS1-F1
#
_entry.id   AF-A0A940BVS1-F1
#
_cell.length_a   1.000
_cell.length_b   1.000
_cell.length_c   1.000
_cell.angle_alpha   90.00
_cell.angle_beta   90.00
_cell.angle_gamma   90.00
#
_symmetry.space_group_name_H-M   'P 1'
#
loop_
_entity.id
_entity.type
_entity.pdbx_description
1 polymer ?
#
loop_
_entity_poly.entity_id
_entity_poly.type
_entity_poly.pdbx_seq_one_letter_code
_entity_poly.pdbx_strand_id
1 'polypeptide(L)'
;MVKGKLALLLGQADENYQSEFIRGVMSRGFELGYDVCVFSMYIKYQNNKDRETGDSNIYNLINYDMFDGVIILSDTIQTPGVKDQIEEKISQVYNGPVVCVDTDSKFFYSFWTDGYDLVYKLMEHVIKHHGMKDIAFLTGRKTHKHSQRRLEAYKNALTDNGIDIREDRIFYGDFWYTSGNSTAEILLRDREDFPEAIVCANDCMAIGFAEEMERRGLTVPKDIAVLGYGTSEEGQLCPRPLTSTYVPASDYGIYSVDTIMRLKDSLEPEKPTYETRLFIGESCGCESETPDKNLDRRLSWQSNNSEEGYYSIHNYMMDDLSGSDNLGELLSSIFENIFQLRGVQRFNICLNDLWLNPGKMISTEFQEKGYSDMMVNAISYNASKMSESVIGTEKVFEKDDLLPEFDKERPHGYIFTPIYIESKSFGYAMVSYGDRPSSYDEVYRLWIRDVARGFESLRRLMIMREFEKRRMEFINSKVVLGPEDKELSEVEKILDNNLLTYHFQPIVNAADGEIYSYEALMRSASEWKIPPIQIIKHADALNRISDVERATFVNVLEIVDQNTELFEGKKVFINSIPGSKLEYNDFVAVEKMLKKYNNIAVVELTEQAEMSDKDLEELKDQFRRYGIGIAVDDYGTGYSNITNLLRYMPEYVKIDRALLTEIQTSAQKQHFVREVIEFCHANNIMALAEGVETSEELRTVIKLGADLIQGYYIARPSARIVQAVDTNVRMEISRYHREREDGTSDRSYIAGRVGRVSISNLIKEDTTTIVIGEKDVTFRDITIVGTPGIRSDIHIEVLEGFDGRITLENVSLSNIKNRPCIRMAENSNVTLSLVGENFLQGGGIKVPEGSSLTIEGDGNLKIILSASENYGIGNTIDSRHGLIEFYQDGEVHIESNGKTCVGIGSGEGGEIKIHKGKYIILVNGDEGVGIGSLKGNDSIIIHDVDMRLDATLYKGVCIGNVEGPADIDMWRSLVKCHGSGKTMTMIGTIDGDNAKVYIHDMSLNLNLRADYSTGLGSYAGHTDFTIDASSLRYNGMGRSALVYGGCTEDSDIVVDHSHVIVDIVCDKRKITNAPTDRIKTVLSRYDLTINGEKA
;
A
#
# COMPACT_ATOMS: atom_id res chain seq x y z
N MET A 1 -50.22 -32.38 1.59
CA MET A 1 -49.46 -32.16 2.85
C MET A 1 -48.92 -30.75 2.83
N VAL A 2 -48.50 -30.19 3.97
CA VAL A 2 -47.60 -29.03 3.95
C VAL A 2 -46.23 -29.58 3.52
N LYS A 3 -45.54 -28.93 2.57
CA LYS A 3 -44.16 -29.28 2.24
C LYS A 3 -43.26 -28.88 3.41
N GLY A 4 -42.35 -29.76 3.81
CA GLY A 4 -41.28 -29.38 4.73
C GLY A 4 -40.24 -28.50 4.04
N LYS A 5 -39.40 -27.81 4.80
CA LYS A 5 -38.27 -27.04 4.25
C LYS A 5 -36.96 -27.33 4.97
N LEU A 6 -35.85 -27.29 4.23
CA LEU A 6 -34.50 -27.33 4.77
C LEU A 6 -33.78 -26.01 4.48
N ALA A 7 -33.00 -25.52 5.45
CA ALA A 7 -32.10 -24.40 5.25
C ALA A 7 -30.66 -24.90 5.03
N LEU A 8 -29.93 -24.31 4.09
CA LEU A 8 -28.50 -24.55 3.86
C LEU A 8 -27.75 -23.21 3.88
N LEU A 9 -26.78 -23.05 4.79
CA LEU A 9 -25.99 -21.84 4.96
C LEU A 9 -24.56 -22.08 4.49
N LEU A 10 -24.06 -21.27 3.54
CA LEU A 10 -22.72 -21.41 2.96
C LEU A 10 -22.19 -20.10 2.35
N GLY A 11 -20.90 -20.02 2.07
CA GLY A 11 -20.29 -18.95 1.28
C GLY A 11 -20.00 -19.38 -0.16
N GLN A 12 -20.32 -18.52 -1.13
CA GLN A 12 -19.98 -18.64 -2.55
C GLN A 12 -20.44 -19.95 -3.21
N ALA A 13 -21.69 -19.98 -3.65
CA ALA A 13 -22.37 -21.19 -4.11
C ALA A 13 -21.90 -21.70 -5.50
N ASP A 14 -21.18 -20.89 -6.28
CA ASP A 14 -20.74 -21.20 -7.64
C ASP A 14 -19.40 -21.97 -7.70
N GLU A 15 -18.65 -22.05 -6.60
CA GLU A 15 -17.47 -22.92 -6.54
C GLU A 15 -17.85 -24.41 -6.65
N ASN A 16 -17.00 -25.20 -7.30
CA ASN A 16 -17.30 -26.59 -7.67
C ASN A 16 -17.72 -27.46 -6.47
N TYR A 17 -16.99 -27.38 -5.34
CA TYR A 17 -17.32 -28.14 -4.12
C TYR A 17 -18.69 -27.74 -3.54
N GLN A 18 -18.95 -26.44 -3.38
CA GLN A 18 -20.25 -25.94 -2.91
C GLN A 18 -21.38 -26.28 -3.87
N SER A 19 -21.17 -26.13 -5.17
CA SER A 19 -22.17 -26.44 -6.21
C SER A 19 -22.56 -27.91 -6.19
N GLU A 20 -21.60 -28.84 -6.08
CA GLU A 20 -21.87 -30.27 -5.93
C GLU A 20 -22.49 -30.64 -4.57
N PHE A 21 -22.06 -30.00 -3.48
CA PHE A 21 -22.68 -30.18 -2.16
C PHE A 21 -24.16 -29.73 -2.17
N ILE A 22 -24.46 -28.57 -2.78
CA ILE A 22 -25.83 -28.06 -3.00
C ILE A 22 -26.64 -29.03 -3.87
N ARG A 23 -26.06 -29.56 -4.95
CA ARG A 23 -26.72 -30.59 -5.78
C ARG A 23 -27.06 -31.84 -4.97
N GLY A 24 -26.18 -32.27 -4.06
CA GLY A 24 -26.44 -33.37 -3.12
C GLY A 24 -27.60 -33.08 -2.17
N VAL A 25 -27.55 -31.95 -1.46
CA VAL A 25 -28.62 -31.51 -0.53
C VAL A 25 -29.96 -31.36 -1.25
N MET A 26 -29.98 -30.72 -2.43
CA MET A 26 -31.19 -30.56 -3.23
C MET A 26 -31.72 -31.90 -3.74
N SER A 27 -30.87 -32.78 -4.26
CA SER A 27 -31.31 -34.10 -4.77
C SER A 27 -32.01 -34.91 -3.68
N ARG A 28 -31.40 -35.01 -2.49
CA ARG A 28 -31.96 -35.76 -1.37
C ARG A 28 -33.18 -35.06 -0.74
N GLY A 29 -33.15 -33.73 -0.65
CA GLY A 29 -34.28 -32.93 -0.21
C GLY A 29 -35.52 -33.12 -1.09
N PHE A 30 -35.36 -33.05 -2.42
CA PHE A 30 -36.47 -33.18 -3.36
C PHE A 30 -37.04 -34.60 -3.38
N GLU A 31 -36.19 -35.63 -3.29
CA GLU A 31 -36.63 -37.03 -3.14
C GLU A 31 -37.53 -37.22 -1.90
N LEU A 32 -37.17 -36.58 -0.79
CA LEU A 32 -37.91 -36.62 0.48
C LEU A 32 -39.09 -35.62 0.54
N GLY A 33 -39.33 -34.84 -0.51
CA GLY A 33 -40.46 -33.90 -0.61
C GLY A 33 -40.24 -32.53 0.04
N TYR A 34 -38.98 -32.14 0.30
CA TYR A 34 -38.59 -30.88 0.95
C TYR A 34 -38.21 -29.79 -0.06
N ASP A 35 -38.71 -28.57 0.14
CA ASP A 35 -38.11 -27.39 -0.49
C ASP A 35 -36.75 -27.08 0.18
N VAL A 36 -35.75 -26.65 -0.58
CA VAL A 36 -34.39 -26.36 -0.07
C VAL A 36 -34.07 -24.88 -0.27
N CYS A 37 -33.90 -24.16 0.84
CA CYS A 37 -33.54 -22.74 0.86
C CYS A 37 -32.05 -22.59 1.18
N VAL A 38 -31.26 -22.22 0.18
CA VAL A 38 -29.82 -21.94 0.34
C VAL A 38 -29.64 -20.46 0.63
N PHE A 39 -28.92 -20.09 1.67
CA PHE A 39 -28.54 -18.72 2.02
C PHE A 39 -27.05 -18.56 1.77
N SER A 40 -26.70 -17.74 0.78
CA SER A 40 -25.35 -17.66 0.22
C SER A 40 -24.81 -16.24 0.19
N MET A 41 -23.60 -16.05 0.71
CA MET A 41 -22.75 -14.92 0.36
C MET A 41 -22.30 -15.00 -1.10
N TYR A 42 -22.01 -13.88 -1.74
CA TYR A 42 -21.40 -13.81 -3.08
C TYR A 42 -19.99 -14.39 -3.08
N ILE A 43 -19.17 -14.06 -2.08
CA ILE A 43 -17.74 -14.44 -2.04
C ILE A 43 -17.38 -14.85 -0.62
N LYS A 44 -16.66 -15.96 -0.45
CA LYS A 44 -16.23 -16.42 0.89
C LYS A 44 -15.16 -15.52 1.52
N TYR A 45 -14.39 -14.82 0.69
CA TYR A 45 -13.39 -13.82 1.10
C TYR A 45 -13.78 -12.44 0.55
N GLN A 46 -13.63 -11.39 1.37
CA GLN A 46 -13.95 -10.01 1.03
C GLN A 46 -12.80 -9.11 1.48
N ASN A 47 -12.36 -8.18 0.63
CA ASN A 47 -11.22 -7.29 0.91
C ASN A 47 -11.63 -5.96 1.57
N ASN A 48 -12.71 -5.94 2.36
CA ASN A 48 -13.05 -4.85 3.27
C ASN A 48 -14.11 -5.37 4.26
N LYS A 49 -13.95 -5.05 5.55
CA LYS A 49 -14.93 -5.31 6.61
C LYS A 49 -16.34 -4.79 6.31
N ASP A 50 -16.49 -3.71 5.55
CA ASP A 50 -17.83 -3.24 5.16
C ASP A 50 -18.48 -4.22 4.16
N ARG A 51 -17.70 -4.78 3.23
CA ARG A 51 -18.17 -5.79 2.25
C ARG A 51 -18.45 -7.12 2.94
N GLU A 52 -17.59 -7.54 3.87
CA GLU A 52 -17.87 -8.65 4.78
C GLU A 52 -19.23 -8.49 5.48
N THR A 53 -19.50 -7.29 6.00
CA THR A 53 -20.75 -6.97 6.70
C THR A 53 -21.94 -7.05 5.75
N GLY A 54 -21.85 -6.45 4.57
CA GLY A 54 -22.92 -6.47 3.56
C GLY A 54 -23.23 -7.86 3.01
N ASP A 55 -22.20 -8.68 2.78
CA ASP A 55 -22.34 -10.03 2.19
C ASP A 55 -22.86 -11.04 3.23
N SER A 56 -22.24 -11.08 4.41
CA SER A 56 -22.68 -11.95 5.52
C SER A 56 -24.06 -11.58 6.08
N ASN A 57 -24.60 -10.41 5.71
CA ASN A 57 -25.91 -9.98 6.15
C ASN A 57 -27.05 -10.94 5.74
N ILE A 58 -26.83 -11.79 4.72
CA ILE A 58 -27.82 -12.78 4.28
C ILE A 58 -28.25 -13.74 5.41
N TYR A 59 -27.39 -14.05 6.38
CA TYR A 59 -27.74 -14.90 7.53
C TYR A 59 -28.62 -14.19 8.58
N ASN A 60 -28.82 -12.87 8.44
CA ASN A 60 -29.80 -12.12 9.22
C ASN A 60 -31.22 -12.15 8.61
N LEU A 61 -31.39 -12.66 7.39
CA LEU A 61 -32.71 -12.87 6.77
C LEU A 61 -33.48 -14.05 7.36
N ILE A 62 -32.77 -15.05 7.88
CA ILE A 62 -33.31 -16.41 8.09
C ILE A 62 -34.30 -16.44 9.26
N ASN A 63 -35.58 -16.70 8.94
CA ASN A 63 -36.59 -17.14 9.88
C ASN A 63 -36.47 -18.66 10.11
N TYR A 64 -35.87 -19.06 11.22
CA TYR A 64 -35.59 -20.47 11.50
C TYR A 64 -36.85 -21.32 11.76
N ASP A 65 -37.97 -20.73 12.20
CA ASP A 65 -39.23 -21.45 12.45
C ASP A 65 -39.89 -21.99 11.17
N MET A 66 -39.43 -21.57 9.98
CA MET A 66 -39.90 -22.09 8.69
C MET A 66 -39.32 -23.47 8.32
N PHE A 67 -38.32 -23.97 9.06
CA PHE A 67 -37.45 -25.07 8.63
C PHE A 67 -37.52 -26.30 9.55
N ASP A 68 -37.57 -27.48 8.93
CA ASP A 68 -37.51 -28.79 9.57
C ASP A 68 -36.08 -29.23 9.93
N GLY A 69 -35.07 -28.55 9.40
CA GLY A 69 -33.66 -28.75 9.72
C GLY A 69 -32.74 -27.73 9.05
N VAL A 70 -31.55 -27.52 9.64
CA VAL A 70 -30.55 -26.53 9.17
C VAL A 70 -29.19 -27.20 8.94
N ILE A 71 -28.63 -27.03 7.74
CA ILE A 71 -27.29 -27.48 7.38
C ILE A 71 -26.39 -26.24 7.25
N ILE A 72 -25.19 -26.28 7.83
CA ILE A 72 -24.21 -25.19 7.79
C ILE A 72 -22.91 -25.74 7.22
N LEU A 73 -22.48 -25.27 6.06
CA LEU A 73 -21.20 -25.61 5.44
C LEU A 73 -20.12 -24.68 6.00
N SER A 74 -19.86 -24.81 7.30
CA SER A 74 -19.24 -23.79 8.15
C SER A 74 -17.88 -23.26 7.65
N ASP A 75 -17.02 -24.11 7.09
CA ASP A 75 -15.69 -23.69 6.58
C ASP A 75 -15.78 -22.83 5.30
N THR A 76 -16.95 -22.72 4.65
CA THR A 76 -17.15 -21.76 3.54
C THR A 76 -17.53 -20.36 4.03
N ILE A 77 -17.88 -20.20 5.31
CA ILE A 77 -18.29 -18.92 5.91
C ILE A 77 -17.07 -18.29 6.61
N GLN A 78 -16.07 -17.93 5.80
CA GLN A 78 -14.73 -17.49 6.26
C GLN A 78 -14.70 -16.08 6.86
N THR A 79 -15.78 -15.29 6.80
CA THR A 79 -15.85 -13.97 7.44
C THR A 79 -15.65 -14.06 8.96
N PRO A 80 -14.69 -13.32 9.56
CA PRO A 80 -14.30 -13.47 10.95
C PRO A 80 -15.47 -13.37 11.94
N GLY A 81 -15.69 -14.46 12.69
CA GLY A 81 -16.70 -14.54 13.75
C GLY A 81 -18.15 -14.58 13.28
N VAL A 82 -18.44 -14.56 11.97
CA VAL A 82 -19.82 -14.70 11.45
C VAL A 82 -20.33 -16.12 11.69
N LYS A 83 -19.52 -17.14 11.36
CA LYS A 83 -19.82 -18.56 11.60
C LYS A 83 -20.19 -18.85 13.05
N ASP A 84 -19.43 -18.31 14.01
CA ASP A 84 -19.73 -18.48 15.45
C ASP A 84 -21.01 -17.73 15.87
N GLN A 85 -21.27 -16.53 15.34
CA GLN A 85 -22.54 -15.81 15.56
C GLN A 85 -23.76 -16.56 15.00
N ILE A 86 -23.62 -17.27 13.87
CA ILE A 86 -24.68 -18.11 13.30
C ILE A 86 -24.96 -19.27 14.24
N GLU A 87 -23.94 -20.02 14.67
CA GLU A 87 -24.10 -21.14 15.60
C GLU A 87 -24.74 -20.69 16.92
N GLU A 88 -24.24 -19.61 17.53
CA GLU A 88 -24.79 -19.07 18.78
C GLU A 88 -26.25 -18.59 18.61
N LYS A 89 -26.58 -17.89 17.52
CA LYS A 89 -27.96 -17.45 17.21
C LYS A 89 -28.90 -18.64 17.08
N ILE A 90 -28.54 -19.65 16.28
CA ILE A 90 -29.37 -20.85 16.09
C ILE A 90 -29.58 -21.56 17.43
N SER A 91 -28.54 -21.69 18.26
CA SER A 91 -28.62 -22.41 19.56
C SER A 91 -29.59 -21.77 20.57
N GLN A 92 -29.96 -20.50 20.37
CA GLN A 92 -30.85 -19.74 21.23
C GLN A 92 -32.29 -19.65 20.71
N VAL A 93 -32.50 -19.76 19.39
CA VAL A 93 -33.81 -19.54 18.76
C VAL A 93 -34.42 -20.79 18.11
N TYR A 94 -33.61 -21.79 17.76
CA TYR A 94 -34.05 -22.95 16.99
C TYR A 94 -33.93 -24.26 17.78
N ASN A 95 -34.97 -25.08 17.72
CA ASN A 95 -35.08 -26.34 18.46
C ASN A 95 -35.09 -27.59 17.56
N GLY A 96 -34.93 -27.42 16.25
CA GLY A 96 -34.85 -28.52 15.28
C GLY A 96 -33.44 -29.09 15.10
N PRO A 97 -33.27 -30.12 14.27
CA PRO A 97 -31.98 -30.72 13.97
C PRO A 97 -31.08 -29.75 13.19
N VAL A 98 -29.79 -29.71 13.56
CA VAL A 98 -28.76 -28.88 12.93
C VAL A 98 -27.52 -29.73 12.67
N VAL A 99 -26.93 -29.58 11.48
CA VAL A 99 -25.70 -30.27 11.06
C VAL A 99 -24.68 -29.23 10.59
N CYS A 100 -23.54 -29.18 11.25
CA CYS A 100 -22.38 -28.39 10.82
C CYS A 100 -21.39 -29.27 10.04
N VAL A 101 -20.85 -28.74 8.96
CA VAL A 101 -19.91 -29.44 8.07
C VAL A 101 -18.60 -28.67 8.00
N ASP A 102 -17.49 -29.38 8.09
CA ASP A 102 -16.12 -28.84 8.04
C ASP A 102 -15.78 -27.83 9.17
N THR A 103 -16.52 -27.85 10.27
CA THR A 103 -16.03 -27.31 11.55
C THR A 103 -16.60 -28.07 12.73
N ASP A 104 -15.79 -28.23 13.78
CA ASP A 104 -16.28 -28.66 15.09
C ASP A 104 -17.22 -27.58 15.67
N SER A 105 -18.44 -27.98 16.01
CA SER A 105 -19.48 -27.10 16.57
C SER A 105 -19.55 -27.23 18.10
N LYS A 106 -19.90 -26.14 18.79
CA LYS A 106 -20.10 -26.14 20.25
C LYS A 106 -21.49 -26.64 20.66
N PHE A 107 -22.46 -26.61 19.74
CA PHE A 107 -23.90 -26.76 20.05
C PHE A 107 -24.58 -27.91 19.28
N PHE A 108 -24.04 -28.27 18.12
CA PHE A 108 -24.71 -29.14 17.14
C PHE A 108 -23.85 -30.32 16.72
N TYR A 109 -24.48 -31.30 16.07
CA TYR A 109 -23.73 -32.37 15.41
C TYR A 109 -22.82 -31.79 14.33
N SER A 110 -21.57 -32.25 14.30
CA SER A 110 -20.58 -31.82 13.32
C SER A 110 -19.80 -33.00 12.74
N PHE A 111 -19.51 -32.94 11.44
CA PHE A 111 -18.62 -33.87 10.75
C PHE A 111 -17.69 -33.12 9.79
N TRP A 112 -16.65 -33.80 9.31
CA TRP A 112 -15.64 -33.23 8.42
C TRP A 112 -15.49 -34.05 7.14
N THR A 113 -15.36 -33.36 6.02
CA THR A 113 -14.92 -33.87 4.72
C THR A 113 -13.38 -33.96 4.71
N ASP A 114 -12.85 -34.65 5.72
CA ASP A 114 -11.44 -34.52 6.11
C ASP A 114 -10.45 -34.98 5.02
N GLY A 115 -10.91 -35.83 4.11
CA GLY A 115 -10.14 -36.36 2.98
C GLY A 115 -9.27 -37.56 3.35
N TYR A 116 -9.43 -38.12 4.55
CA TYR A 116 -8.60 -39.22 5.06
C TYR A 116 -8.63 -40.43 4.12
N ASP A 117 -9.81 -40.96 3.77
CA ASP A 117 -9.91 -42.17 2.93
C ASP A 117 -9.42 -41.93 1.50
N LEU A 118 -9.54 -40.70 1.01
CA LEU A 118 -9.08 -40.29 -0.32
C LEU A 118 -7.55 -40.23 -0.37
N VAL A 119 -6.90 -39.58 0.60
CA VAL A 119 -5.43 -39.52 0.69
C VAL A 119 -4.85 -40.88 1.05
N TYR A 120 -5.51 -41.68 1.89
CA TYR A 120 -5.09 -43.05 2.17
C TYR A 120 -5.11 -43.89 0.89
N LYS A 121 -6.18 -43.81 0.07
CA LYS A 121 -6.26 -44.51 -1.21
C LYS A 121 -5.26 -44.01 -2.25
N LEU A 122 -4.98 -42.72 -2.27
CA LEU A 122 -3.93 -42.13 -3.12
C LEU A 122 -2.54 -42.66 -2.72
N MET A 123 -2.27 -42.77 -1.42
CA MET A 123 -1.06 -43.41 -0.90
C MET A 123 -1.01 -44.92 -1.15
N GLU A 124 -2.13 -45.63 -1.08
CA GLU A 124 -2.21 -47.03 -1.51
C GLU A 124 -1.86 -47.18 -3.00
N HIS A 125 -2.27 -46.24 -3.86
CA HIS A 125 -1.84 -46.23 -5.27
C HIS A 125 -0.32 -46.03 -5.39
N VAL A 126 0.26 -45.02 -4.74
CA VAL A 126 1.73 -44.79 -4.76
C VAL A 126 2.49 -46.03 -4.26
N ILE A 127 2.11 -46.58 -3.12
CA ILE A 127 2.83 -47.69 -2.47
C ILE A 127 2.59 -49.04 -3.19
N LYS A 128 1.35 -49.36 -3.58
CA LYS A 128 0.96 -50.70 -4.06
C LYS A 128 0.91 -50.84 -5.58
N HIS A 129 0.74 -49.74 -6.33
CA HIS A 129 0.81 -49.76 -7.80
C HIS A 129 2.23 -49.48 -8.29
N HIS A 130 2.87 -48.42 -7.80
CA HIS A 130 4.21 -48.02 -8.23
C HIS A 130 5.34 -48.67 -7.42
N GLY A 131 5.08 -49.12 -6.19
CA GLY A 131 6.07 -49.79 -5.34
C GLY A 131 7.01 -48.84 -4.58
N MET A 132 6.77 -47.53 -4.68
CA MET A 132 7.56 -46.45 -4.09
C MET A 132 7.51 -46.47 -2.56
N LYS A 133 8.58 -45.99 -1.92
CA LYS A 133 8.78 -46.04 -0.47
C LYS A 133 9.34 -44.75 0.13
N ASP A 134 10.19 -44.01 -0.58
CA ASP A 134 10.59 -42.67 -0.16
C ASP A 134 9.64 -41.63 -0.75
N ILE A 135 8.60 -41.28 0.02
CA ILE A 135 7.47 -40.46 -0.41
C ILE A 135 7.44 -39.20 0.46
N ALA A 136 7.50 -38.03 -0.17
CA ALA A 136 7.29 -36.75 0.50
C ALA A 136 5.79 -36.41 0.62
N PHE A 137 5.43 -35.66 1.67
CA PHE A 137 4.07 -35.16 1.88
C PHE A 137 4.05 -33.65 2.13
N LEU A 138 3.47 -32.89 1.21
CA LEU A 138 3.23 -31.46 1.37
C LEU A 138 1.80 -31.24 1.88
N THR A 139 1.67 -31.13 3.20
CA THR A 139 0.39 -30.79 3.83
C THR A 139 0.15 -29.28 3.86
N GLY A 140 -1.10 -28.86 4.07
CA GLY A 140 -1.44 -27.45 4.23
C GLY A 140 -1.13 -26.90 5.63
N ARG A 141 -1.81 -25.82 6.01
CA ARG A 141 -1.53 -25.07 7.26
C ARG A 141 -1.55 -25.99 8.48
N LYS A 142 -0.48 -26.00 9.28
CA LYS A 142 -0.21 -26.97 10.37
C LYS A 142 -1.32 -27.08 11.43
N THR A 143 -2.04 -26.00 11.67
CA THR A 143 -3.17 -25.93 12.62
C THR A 143 -4.51 -26.39 12.04
N HIS A 144 -4.62 -26.55 10.71
CA HIS A 144 -5.88 -26.91 10.05
C HIS A 144 -6.21 -28.39 10.17
N LYS A 145 -7.47 -28.72 10.45
CA LYS A 145 -7.90 -30.11 10.67
C LYS A 145 -7.84 -30.97 9.40
N HIS A 146 -8.18 -30.42 8.22
CA HIS A 146 -7.90 -31.08 6.93
C HIS A 146 -6.41 -31.43 6.76
N SER A 147 -5.49 -30.49 7.01
CA SER A 147 -4.04 -30.73 6.92
C SER A 147 -3.58 -31.84 7.86
N GLN A 148 -4.12 -31.88 9.09
CA GLN A 148 -3.80 -32.89 10.10
C GLN A 148 -4.35 -34.27 9.71
N ARG A 149 -5.59 -34.36 9.25
CA ARG A 149 -6.24 -35.63 8.88
C ARG A 149 -5.68 -36.21 7.57
N ARG A 150 -5.33 -35.37 6.59
CA ARG A 150 -4.62 -35.80 5.37
C ARG A 150 -3.20 -36.26 5.67
N LEU A 151 -2.49 -35.58 6.59
CA LEU A 151 -1.18 -36.03 7.08
C LEU A 151 -1.27 -37.34 7.90
N GLU A 152 -2.33 -37.53 8.68
CA GLU A 152 -2.62 -38.77 9.40
C GLU A 152 -2.85 -39.93 8.44
N ALA A 153 -3.62 -39.72 7.36
CA ALA A 153 -3.82 -40.71 6.31
C ALA A 153 -2.50 -41.13 5.65
N TYR A 154 -1.61 -40.18 5.35
CA TYR A 154 -0.25 -40.44 4.86
C TYR A 154 0.58 -41.28 5.86
N LYS A 155 0.64 -40.88 7.13
CA LYS A 155 1.41 -41.62 8.16
C LYS A 155 0.89 -43.03 8.39
N ASN A 156 -0.44 -43.21 8.40
CA ASN A 156 -1.07 -44.51 8.56
C ASN A 156 -0.83 -45.40 7.33
N ALA A 157 -0.95 -44.86 6.11
CA ALA A 157 -0.69 -45.62 4.88
C ALA A 157 0.76 -46.10 4.77
N LEU A 158 1.76 -45.31 5.21
CA LEU A 158 3.14 -45.79 5.32
C LEU A 158 3.26 -46.91 6.36
N THR A 159 2.72 -46.71 7.56
CA THR A 159 2.78 -47.66 8.69
C THR A 159 2.15 -49.01 8.34
N ASP A 160 0.96 -49.02 7.75
CA ASP A 160 0.20 -50.22 7.38
C ASP A 160 0.88 -51.04 6.27
N ASN A 161 1.76 -50.41 5.48
CA ASN A 161 2.56 -51.08 4.45
C ASN A 161 4.01 -51.36 4.92
N GLY A 162 4.35 -51.07 6.18
CA GLY A 162 5.66 -51.36 6.76
C GLY A 162 6.79 -50.46 6.25
N ILE A 163 6.48 -49.19 6.00
CA ILE A 163 7.45 -48.15 5.61
C ILE A 163 7.68 -47.20 6.80
N ASP A 164 8.94 -46.95 7.15
CA ASP A 164 9.30 -46.06 8.25
C ASP A 164 8.97 -44.58 7.93
N ILE A 165 8.35 -43.87 8.86
CA ILE A 165 7.96 -42.47 8.68
C ILE A 165 9.20 -41.56 8.84
N ARG A 166 9.64 -40.96 7.74
CA ARG A 166 10.61 -39.86 7.71
C ARG A 166 9.92 -38.53 8.03
N GLU A 167 10.20 -37.92 9.18
CA GLU A 167 9.64 -36.59 9.51
C GLU A 167 10.27 -35.46 8.66
N ASP A 168 11.48 -35.67 8.13
CA ASP A 168 12.15 -34.80 7.15
C ASP A 168 11.51 -34.82 5.75
N ARG A 169 10.54 -35.72 5.52
CA ARG A 169 9.74 -35.79 4.29
C ARG A 169 8.39 -35.07 4.42
N ILE A 170 8.13 -34.37 5.52
CA ILE A 170 6.84 -33.73 5.81
C ILE A 170 6.99 -32.21 5.75
N PHE A 171 6.32 -31.61 4.78
CA PHE A 171 6.34 -30.19 4.49
C PHE A 171 4.98 -29.55 4.80
N TYR A 172 5.00 -28.27 5.19
CA TYR A 172 3.80 -27.51 5.55
C TYR A 172 3.70 -26.27 4.66
N GLY A 173 2.59 -26.17 3.92
CA GLY A 173 2.24 -25.04 3.08
C GLY A 173 0.95 -24.33 3.50
N ASP A 174 0.41 -23.56 2.59
CA ASP A 174 -0.78 -22.71 2.75
C ASP A 174 -1.97 -23.09 1.86
N PHE A 175 -1.83 -24.17 1.08
CA PHE A 175 -2.70 -24.62 -0.03
C PHE A 175 -2.55 -23.86 -1.36
N TRP A 176 -1.52 -23.02 -1.52
CA TRP A 176 -1.26 -22.27 -2.76
C TRP A 176 0.00 -22.73 -3.51
N TYR A 177 0.10 -22.39 -4.79
CA TYR A 177 1.17 -22.82 -5.70
C TYR A 177 2.57 -22.54 -5.14
N THR A 178 2.75 -21.36 -4.54
CA THR A 178 3.98 -20.86 -3.89
C THR A 178 4.52 -21.81 -2.82
N SER A 179 3.67 -22.53 -2.09
CA SER A 179 4.10 -23.57 -1.15
C SER A 179 4.69 -24.80 -1.86
N GLY A 180 4.17 -25.12 -3.05
CA GLY A 180 4.75 -26.10 -3.96
C GLY A 180 6.13 -25.70 -4.46
N ASN A 181 6.27 -24.49 -5.02
CA ASN A 181 7.57 -23.97 -5.50
C ASN A 181 8.60 -23.96 -4.34
N SER A 182 8.20 -23.47 -3.16
CA SER A 182 9.07 -23.41 -1.97
C SER A 182 9.51 -24.80 -1.48
N THR A 183 8.63 -25.79 -1.55
CA THR A 183 8.94 -27.18 -1.14
C THR A 183 9.89 -27.85 -2.13
N ALA A 184 9.72 -27.58 -3.44
CA ALA A 184 10.66 -28.00 -4.47
C ALA A 184 12.05 -27.40 -4.25
N GLU A 185 12.16 -26.10 -3.95
CA GLU A 185 13.43 -25.46 -3.61
C GLU A 185 14.11 -26.02 -2.35
N ILE A 186 13.36 -26.59 -1.40
CA ILE A 186 13.93 -27.23 -0.21
C ILE A 186 14.51 -28.61 -0.58
N LEU A 187 13.74 -29.46 -1.25
CA LEU A 187 14.18 -30.80 -1.67
C LEU A 187 15.38 -30.74 -2.63
N LEU A 188 15.46 -29.73 -3.50
CA LEU A 188 16.56 -29.59 -4.47
C LEU A 188 17.92 -29.20 -3.86
N ARG A 189 18.00 -28.95 -2.54
CA ARG A 189 19.25 -28.65 -1.82
C ARG A 189 20.11 -29.88 -1.60
N ASP A 190 19.49 -31.05 -1.50
CA ASP A 190 20.18 -32.34 -1.43
C ASP A 190 19.65 -33.28 -2.53
N ARG A 191 20.38 -33.33 -3.64
CA ARG A 191 20.04 -34.20 -4.78
C ARG A 191 20.51 -35.66 -4.60
N GLU A 192 21.22 -35.99 -3.53
CA GLU A 192 21.61 -37.38 -3.23
C GLU A 192 20.56 -38.11 -2.37
N ASP A 193 19.74 -37.36 -1.61
CA ASP A 193 18.61 -37.85 -0.80
C ASP A 193 17.25 -37.33 -1.34
N PHE A 194 17.01 -37.45 -2.66
CA PHE A 194 15.79 -36.97 -3.32
C PHE A 194 14.68 -38.05 -3.33
N PRO A 195 13.41 -37.74 -2.98
CA PRO A 195 12.34 -38.74 -2.86
C PRO A 195 11.78 -39.22 -4.22
N GLU A 196 11.22 -40.43 -4.23
CA GLU A 196 10.62 -41.06 -5.43
C GLU A 196 9.31 -40.38 -5.85
N ALA A 197 8.56 -39.87 -4.88
CA ALA A 197 7.28 -39.20 -5.09
C ALA A 197 7.04 -38.07 -4.09
N ILE A 198 6.18 -37.12 -4.45
CA ILE A 198 5.52 -36.21 -3.52
C ILE A 198 4.00 -36.28 -3.68
N VAL A 199 3.30 -36.26 -2.54
CA VAL A 199 1.85 -36.16 -2.46
C VAL A 199 1.48 -34.84 -1.76
N CYS A 200 0.69 -34.00 -2.43
CA CYS A 200 0.27 -32.70 -1.93
C CYS A 200 -1.18 -32.74 -1.43
N ALA A 201 -1.47 -32.01 -0.35
CA ALA A 201 -2.80 -31.98 0.26
C ALA A 201 -3.85 -31.15 -0.52
N ASN A 202 -3.45 -30.51 -1.63
CA ASN A 202 -4.34 -30.06 -2.71
C ASN A 202 -3.59 -30.00 -4.06
N ASP A 203 -4.34 -29.86 -5.16
CA ASP A 203 -3.79 -29.75 -6.50
C ASP A 203 -2.90 -28.52 -6.72
N CYS A 204 -3.26 -27.33 -6.24
CA CYS A 204 -2.47 -26.10 -6.48
C CYS A 204 -1.02 -26.23 -5.98
N MET A 205 -0.82 -26.83 -4.79
CA MET A 205 0.51 -27.13 -4.27
C MET A 205 1.26 -28.20 -5.09
N ALA A 206 0.56 -29.13 -5.74
CA ALA A 206 1.17 -30.09 -6.66
C ALA A 206 1.60 -29.43 -7.99
N ILE A 207 0.78 -28.52 -8.52
CA ILE A 207 1.03 -27.80 -9.77
C ILE A 207 2.27 -26.90 -9.62
N GLY A 208 2.32 -26.05 -8.58
CA GLY A 208 3.49 -25.19 -8.32
C GLY A 208 4.77 -25.97 -7.99
N PHE A 209 4.64 -27.18 -7.42
CA PHE A 209 5.79 -28.07 -7.23
C PHE A 209 6.29 -28.64 -8.57
N ALA A 210 5.40 -29.11 -9.43
CA ALA A 210 5.74 -29.65 -10.75
C ALA A 210 6.36 -28.58 -11.66
N GLU A 211 5.78 -27.38 -11.69
CA GLU A 211 6.31 -26.20 -12.40
C GLU A 211 7.75 -25.90 -11.98
N GLU A 212 8.03 -25.83 -10.68
CA GLU A 212 9.38 -25.55 -10.18
C GLU A 212 10.38 -26.66 -10.54
N MET A 213 9.95 -27.93 -10.57
CA MET A 213 10.80 -29.03 -11.01
C MET A 213 11.15 -28.94 -12.50
N GLU A 214 10.18 -28.64 -13.37
CA GLU A 214 10.43 -28.43 -14.80
C GLU A 214 11.32 -27.19 -15.04
N ARG A 215 11.09 -26.09 -14.32
CA ARG A 215 11.94 -24.89 -14.33
C ARG A 215 13.39 -25.17 -13.92
N ARG A 216 13.62 -26.19 -13.09
CA ARG A 216 14.96 -26.65 -12.63
C ARG A 216 15.54 -27.80 -13.46
N GLY A 217 14.91 -28.14 -14.59
CA GLY A 217 15.39 -29.13 -15.55
C GLY A 217 15.19 -30.59 -15.12
N LEU A 218 14.26 -30.85 -14.20
CA LEU A 218 13.77 -32.18 -13.86
C LEU A 218 12.42 -32.43 -14.54
N THR A 219 12.02 -33.69 -14.70
CA THR A 219 10.82 -34.05 -15.46
C THR A 219 9.85 -34.86 -14.60
N VAL A 220 8.64 -34.35 -14.41
CA VAL A 220 7.51 -35.12 -13.85
C VAL A 220 6.95 -36.00 -14.98
N PRO A 221 6.64 -37.29 -14.77
CA PRO A 221 6.82 -38.11 -13.57
C PRO A 221 8.20 -38.76 -13.42
N LYS A 222 9.07 -38.64 -14.43
CA LYS A 222 10.27 -39.48 -14.62
C LYS A 222 11.33 -39.36 -13.51
N ASP A 223 11.56 -38.15 -13.01
CA ASP A 223 12.57 -37.87 -11.98
C ASP A 223 11.95 -37.72 -10.58
N ILE A 224 10.64 -37.46 -10.51
CA ILE A 224 9.79 -37.54 -9.31
C ILE A 224 8.32 -37.65 -9.73
N ALA A 225 7.57 -38.54 -9.09
CA ALA A 225 6.11 -38.61 -9.25
C ALA A 225 5.41 -37.52 -8.39
N VAL A 226 4.43 -36.84 -8.96
CA VAL A 226 3.69 -35.75 -8.27
C VAL A 226 2.20 -36.10 -8.26
N LEU A 227 1.56 -36.03 -7.08
CA LEU A 227 0.13 -36.34 -6.91
C LEU A 227 -0.57 -35.25 -6.08
N GLY A 228 -1.83 -34.96 -6.43
CA GLY A 228 -2.65 -33.91 -5.81
C GLY A 228 -3.86 -34.41 -5.04
N TYR A 229 -4.73 -33.48 -4.67
CA TYR A 229 -6.03 -33.73 -4.03
C TYR A 229 -7.03 -32.67 -4.51
N GLY A 230 -8.17 -33.10 -5.05
CA GLY A 230 -9.26 -32.22 -5.49
C GLY A 230 -9.80 -32.56 -6.89
N THR A 231 -8.95 -33.01 -7.80
CA THR A 231 -9.23 -33.17 -9.24
C THR A 231 -9.81 -31.90 -9.86
N SER A 232 -9.07 -30.81 -9.68
CA SER A 232 -9.28 -29.51 -10.33
C SER A 232 -9.27 -29.61 -11.86
N GLU A 233 -9.92 -28.65 -12.53
CA GLU A 233 -9.86 -28.55 -14.00
C GLU A 233 -8.44 -28.22 -14.48
N GLU A 234 -7.75 -27.29 -13.81
CA GLU A 234 -6.35 -26.94 -14.07
C GLU A 234 -5.41 -28.15 -13.95
N GLY A 235 -5.54 -28.95 -12.88
CA GLY A 235 -4.77 -30.18 -12.68
C GLY A 235 -4.98 -31.20 -13.81
N GLN A 236 -6.20 -31.30 -14.35
CA GLN A 236 -6.51 -32.16 -15.51
C GLN A 236 -5.95 -31.60 -16.83
N LEU A 237 -5.79 -30.28 -16.95
CA LEU A 237 -5.28 -29.59 -18.14
C LEU A 237 -3.75 -29.37 -18.13
N CYS A 238 -3.05 -29.77 -17.06
CA CYS A 238 -1.60 -29.67 -16.96
C CYS A 238 -0.86 -30.45 -18.08
N PRO A 239 0.37 -30.04 -18.46
CA PRO A 239 1.16 -30.72 -19.51
C PRO A 239 1.38 -32.21 -19.27
N ARG A 240 1.38 -32.62 -18.01
CA ARG A 240 1.06 -33.97 -17.52
C ARG A 240 -0.17 -33.85 -16.65
N PRO A 241 -1.33 -34.43 -17.02
CA PRO A 241 -2.51 -34.43 -16.17
C PRO A 241 -2.19 -34.96 -14.77
N LEU A 242 -2.64 -34.26 -13.75
CA LEU A 242 -2.30 -34.50 -12.35
C LEU A 242 -3.13 -35.64 -11.76
N THR A 243 -2.49 -36.74 -11.37
CA THR A 243 -3.14 -37.81 -10.61
C THR A 243 -3.61 -37.28 -9.26
N SER A 244 -4.91 -37.35 -9.01
CA SER A 244 -5.58 -36.67 -7.89
C SER A 244 -6.79 -37.47 -7.39
N THR A 245 -7.51 -36.93 -6.41
CA THR A 245 -8.68 -37.56 -5.76
C THR A 245 -9.95 -36.78 -6.06
N TYR A 246 -11.02 -37.45 -6.49
CA TYR A 246 -12.34 -36.83 -6.58
C TYR A 246 -12.93 -36.62 -5.19
N VAL A 247 -13.34 -35.39 -4.87
CA VAL A 247 -13.99 -35.07 -3.58
C VAL A 247 -15.50 -35.35 -3.69
N PRO A 248 -16.08 -36.24 -2.87
CA PRO A 248 -17.48 -36.67 -2.98
C PRO A 248 -18.45 -35.66 -2.34
N ALA A 249 -18.40 -34.40 -2.80
CA ALA A 249 -19.16 -33.28 -2.25
C ALA A 249 -20.68 -33.52 -2.27
N SER A 250 -21.20 -34.10 -3.36
CA SER A 250 -22.61 -34.45 -3.49
C SER A 250 -23.04 -35.53 -2.47
N ASP A 251 -22.20 -36.53 -2.22
CA ASP A 251 -22.48 -37.57 -1.21
C ASP A 251 -22.49 -36.99 0.21
N TYR A 252 -21.59 -36.05 0.52
CA TYR A 252 -21.62 -35.31 1.79
C TYR A 252 -22.88 -34.43 1.93
N GLY A 253 -23.40 -33.86 0.81
CA GLY A 253 -24.67 -33.14 0.78
C GLY A 253 -25.88 -34.03 1.03
N ILE A 254 -25.94 -35.20 0.38
CA ILE A 254 -26.96 -36.24 0.61
C ILE A 254 -26.93 -36.69 2.07
N TYR A 255 -25.75 -37.07 2.57
CA TYR A 255 -25.53 -37.50 3.95
C TYR A 255 -25.92 -36.43 4.99
N SER A 256 -25.73 -35.14 4.69
CA SER A 256 -26.18 -34.05 5.56
C SER A 256 -27.70 -34.03 5.71
N VAL A 257 -28.45 -34.27 4.62
CA VAL A 257 -29.92 -34.37 4.66
C VAL A 257 -30.38 -35.63 5.40
N ASP A 258 -29.77 -36.78 5.14
CA ASP A 258 -30.10 -38.02 5.88
C ASP A 258 -29.80 -37.90 7.38
N THR A 259 -28.71 -37.21 7.74
CA THR A 259 -28.37 -36.91 9.13
C THR A 259 -29.41 -35.99 9.79
N ILE A 260 -29.91 -34.97 9.09
CA ILE A 260 -31.01 -34.13 9.56
C ILE A 260 -32.27 -34.97 9.86
N MET A 261 -32.64 -35.90 8.97
CA MET A 261 -33.82 -36.76 9.19
C MET A 261 -33.62 -37.71 10.38
N ARG A 262 -32.43 -38.30 10.54
CA ARG A 262 -32.10 -39.15 11.69
C ARG A 262 -32.15 -38.39 13.01
N LEU A 263 -31.57 -37.19 13.07
CA LEU A 263 -31.60 -36.33 14.26
C LEU A 263 -33.03 -35.90 14.61
N LYS A 264 -33.89 -35.65 13.60
CA LYS A 264 -35.33 -35.37 13.78
C LYS A 264 -36.06 -36.55 14.46
N ASP A 265 -35.74 -37.78 14.06
CA ASP A 265 -36.26 -39.02 14.67
C ASP A 265 -35.50 -39.43 15.96
N SER A 266 -34.59 -38.59 16.47
CA SER A 266 -33.74 -38.85 17.64
C SER A 266 -32.84 -40.10 17.51
N LEU A 267 -32.41 -40.43 16.29
CA LEU A 267 -31.48 -41.50 15.96
C LEU A 267 -30.05 -40.97 15.85
N GLU A 268 -29.07 -41.78 16.28
CA GLU A 268 -27.65 -41.43 16.13
C GLU A 268 -27.25 -41.34 14.63
N PRO A 269 -26.48 -40.32 14.22
CA PRO A 269 -25.90 -40.25 12.89
C PRO A 269 -25.00 -41.45 12.58
N GLU A 270 -25.12 -42.01 11.38
CA GLU A 270 -24.17 -42.99 10.85
C GLU A 270 -22.93 -42.29 10.29
N LYS A 271 -21.91 -43.03 9.84
CA LYS A 271 -20.78 -42.44 9.11
C LYS A 271 -21.19 -42.14 7.66
N PRO A 272 -20.65 -41.08 7.02
CA PRO A 272 -20.84 -40.87 5.59
C PRO A 272 -20.25 -42.05 4.79
N THR A 273 -20.94 -42.45 3.73
CA THR A 273 -20.55 -43.54 2.83
C THR A 273 -20.51 -43.03 1.40
N TYR A 274 -19.33 -43.10 0.78
CA TYR A 274 -19.05 -42.65 -0.58
C TYR A 274 -18.10 -43.63 -1.28
N GLU A 275 -18.11 -43.64 -2.60
CA GLU A 275 -17.09 -44.37 -3.36
C GLU A 275 -15.83 -43.51 -3.46
N THR A 276 -14.73 -43.96 -2.85
CA THR A 276 -13.43 -43.30 -3.01
C THR A 276 -12.94 -43.47 -4.46
N ARG A 277 -12.83 -42.37 -5.22
CA ARG A 277 -12.35 -42.40 -6.61
C ARG A 277 -11.08 -41.58 -6.77
N LEU A 278 -10.12 -42.14 -7.49
CA LEU A 278 -8.94 -41.42 -8.00
C LEU A 278 -9.23 -40.98 -9.43
N PHE A 279 -8.58 -39.91 -9.86
CA PHE A 279 -8.37 -39.59 -11.27
C PHE A 279 -6.93 -39.99 -11.61
N ILE A 280 -6.73 -40.92 -12.55
CA ILE A 280 -5.40 -41.35 -12.96
C ILE A 280 -4.89 -40.47 -14.10
N GLY A 281 -3.96 -39.57 -13.77
CA GLY A 281 -3.24 -38.74 -14.70
C GLY A 281 -1.89 -39.36 -15.12
N GLU A 282 -1.07 -38.57 -15.81
CA GLU A 282 0.30 -38.95 -16.19
C GLU A 282 1.35 -38.57 -15.13
N SER A 283 1.02 -37.66 -14.19
CA SER A 283 1.98 -37.07 -13.24
C SER A 283 2.59 -38.05 -12.23
N CYS A 284 2.04 -39.26 -12.09
CA CYS A 284 2.61 -40.36 -11.30
C CYS A 284 3.31 -41.44 -12.15
N GLY A 285 3.29 -41.36 -13.48
CA GLY A 285 3.87 -42.39 -14.37
C GLY A 285 2.89 -43.45 -14.87
N CYS A 286 1.61 -43.36 -14.52
CA CYS A 286 0.56 -44.15 -15.17
C CYS A 286 0.29 -43.67 -16.61
N GLU A 287 -0.26 -44.55 -17.45
CA GLU A 287 -1.05 -44.10 -18.59
C GLU A 287 -2.30 -43.41 -18.05
N SER A 288 -2.60 -42.19 -18.51
CA SER A 288 -3.78 -41.48 -18.03
C SER A 288 -5.06 -42.21 -18.40
N GLU A 289 -5.99 -42.30 -17.45
CA GLU A 289 -7.41 -42.46 -17.72
C GLU A 289 -7.91 -41.21 -18.45
N THR A 290 -7.60 -41.10 -19.76
CA THR A 290 -8.02 -39.97 -20.57
C THR A 290 -9.54 -39.83 -20.42
N PRO A 291 -10.05 -38.72 -19.84
CA PRO A 291 -11.48 -38.60 -19.62
C PRO A 291 -12.19 -38.68 -20.96
N ASP A 292 -13.33 -39.36 -20.94
CA ASP A 292 -14.14 -39.65 -22.12
C ASP A 292 -14.40 -38.37 -22.93
N LYS A 293 -14.61 -38.48 -24.26
CA LYS A 293 -14.90 -37.34 -25.15
C LYS A 293 -16.33 -36.79 -25.00
N ASN A 294 -16.85 -36.91 -23.78
CA ASN A 294 -17.92 -36.16 -23.17
C ASN A 294 -17.38 -34.94 -22.38
N LEU A 295 -16.34 -34.30 -22.92
CA LEU A 295 -16.21 -32.84 -22.88
C LEU A 295 -17.57 -32.28 -23.32
N ASP A 296 -18.32 -31.70 -22.38
CA ASP A 296 -19.79 -31.67 -22.41
C ASP A 296 -20.30 -31.09 -23.74
N ARG A 297 -20.87 -31.96 -24.59
CA ARG A 297 -21.20 -31.62 -25.98
C ARG A 297 -22.37 -30.64 -25.96
N ARG A 298 -22.04 -29.34 -25.99
CA ARG A 298 -22.98 -28.21 -25.87
C ARG A 298 -24.35 -28.58 -26.44
N LEU A 299 -25.34 -28.70 -25.55
CA LEU A 299 -26.67 -29.21 -25.88
C LEU A 299 -27.43 -28.28 -26.85
N SER A 300 -26.94 -27.04 -27.04
CA SER A 300 -27.33 -26.13 -28.11
C SER A 300 -26.09 -25.50 -28.76
N TRP A 301 -26.29 -24.80 -29.88
CA TRP A 301 -25.23 -24.03 -30.56
C TRP A 301 -24.87 -22.73 -29.83
N GLN A 302 -25.63 -22.31 -28.82
CA GLN A 302 -25.32 -21.12 -28.02
C GLN A 302 -24.07 -21.37 -27.15
N SER A 303 -23.39 -20.29 -26.79
CA SER A 303 -22.22 -20.31 -25.92
C SER A 303 -22.29 -19.13 -24.96
N ASN A 304 -21.45 -19.06 -23.93
CA ASN A 304 -21.46 -17.93 -22.99
C ASN A 304 -21.16 -16.57 -23.69
N ASN A 305 -20.57 -16.63 -24.88
CA ASN A 305 -20.16 -15.49 -25.72
C ASN A 305 -21.09 -15.32 -26.95
N SER A 306 -22.33 -15.84 -26.90
CA SER A 306 -23.36 -15.52 -27.89
C SER A 306 -23.76 -14.04 -27.83
N GLU A 307 -24.33 -13.48 -28.89
CA GLU A 307 -24.81 -12.07 -28.92
C GLU A 307 -25.74 -11.74 -27.73
N GLU A 308 -26.54 -12.72 -27.29
CA GLU A 308 -27.47 -12.67 -26.14
C GLU A 308 -26.87 -13.17 -24.79
N GLY A 309 -25.53 -13.24 -24.66
CA GLY A 309 -24.85 -13.73 -23.45
C GLY A 309 -24.41 -12.60 -22.50
N TYR A 310 -24.20 -12.91 -21.21
CA TYR A 310 -23.62 -11.94 -20.25
C TYR A 310 -22.22 -11.46 -20.69
N TYR A 311 -21.38 -12.38 -21.18
CA TYR A 311 -20.06 -12.07 -21.76
C TYR A 311 -20.13 -11.67 -23.25
N SER A 312 -21.27 -11.15 -23.72
CA SER A 312 -21.41 -10.60 -25.07
C SER A 312 -20.76 -9.22 -25.16
N ILE A 313 -20.08 -8.95 -26.27
CA ILE A 313 -19.64 -7.59 -26.65
C ILE A 313 -20.82 -6.64 -26.97
N HIS A 314 -22.06 -7.14 -26.89
CA HIS A 314 -23.31 -6.41 -27.05
C HIS A 314 -24.17 -6.40 -25.77
N ASN A 315 -23.60 -6.76 -24.62
CA ASN A 315 -24.26 -6.58 -23.33
C ASN A 315 -24.11 -5.13 -22.85
N TYR A 316 -25.21 -4.37 -22.84
CA TYR A 316 -25.25 -2.97 -22.41
C TYR A 316 -25.82 -2.77 -20.99
N MET A 317 -26.19 -3.86 -20.29
CA MET A 317 -26.87 -3.84 -18.99
C MET A 317 -26.28 -2.84 -17.99
N MET A 318 -24.95 -2.75 -17.85
CA MET A 318 -24.32 -1.86 -16.88
C MET A 318 -24.41 -0.37 -17.25
N ASP A 319 -24.48 -0.03 -18.54
CA ASP A 319 -24.76 1.35 -18.99
C ASP A 319 -26.23 1.71 -18.67
N ASP A 320 -27.19 0.80 -18.97
CA ASP A 320 -28.62 0.99 -18.71
C ASP A 320 -28.93 1.17 -17.21
N LEU A 321 -28.37 0.29 -16.37
CA LEU A 321 -28.48 0.36 -14.90
C LEU A 321 -27.83 1.62 -14.31
N SER A 322 -26.76 2.12 -14.93
CA SER A 322 -26.07 3.33 -14.47
C SER A 322 -26.81 4.62 -14.87
N GLY A 323 -27.50 4.60 -16.00
CA GLY A 323 -28.24 5.74 -16.56
C GLY A 323 -29.68 5.92 -16.05
N SER A 324 -30.18 5.02 -15.21
CA SER A 324 -31.55 5.06 -14.67
C SER A 324 -31.77 6.24 -13.70
N ASP A 325 -32.67 7.17 -14.04
CA ASP A 325 -32.91 8.43 -13.28
C ASP A 325 -33.87 8.17 -12.08
N ASN A 326 -34.59 7.05 -12.09
CA ASN A 326 -35.48 6.62 -11.00
C ASN A 326 -35.57 5.09 -10.82
N LEU A 327 -36.19 4.67 -9.72
CA LEU A 327 -36.34 3.26 -9.34
C LEU A 327 -37.16 2.43 -10.34
N GLY A 328 -38.13 3.04 -11.05
CA GLY A 328 -38.94 2.34 -12.05
C GLY A 328 -38.10 1.91 -13.26
N GLU A 329 -37.33 2.84 -13.83
CA GLU A 329 -36.39 2.57 -14.92
C GLU A 329 -35.34 1.53 -14.53
N LEU A 330 -34.78 1.64 -13.32
CA LEU A 330 -33.80 0.69 -12.81
C LEU A 330 -34.39 -0.73 -12.73
N LEU A 331 -35.58 -0.90 -12.17
CA LEU A 331 -36.25 -2.20 -12.07
C LEU A 331 -36.65 -2.77 -13.44
N SER A 332 -37.03 -1.92 -14.40
CA SER A 332 -37.25 -2.33 -15.79
C SER A 332 -35.96 -2.85 -16.44
N SER A 333 -34.85 -2.10 -16.33
CA SER A 333 -33.56 -2.46 -16.92
C SER A 333 -32.98 -3.75 -16.32
N ILE A 334 -33.18 -3.99 -15.01
CA ILE A 334 -32.85 -5.28 -14.37
C ILE A 334 -33.70 -6.41 -14.97
N PHE A 335 -35.02 -6.21 -15.06
CA PHE A 335 -35.96 -7.24 -15.54
C PHE A 335 -35.70 -7.65 -16.99
N GLU A 336 -35.46 -6.66 -17.86
CA GLU A 336 -35.16 -6.87 -19.28
C GLU A 336 -33.85 -7.64 -19.50
N ASN A 337 -32.93 -7.66 -18.53
CA ASN A 337 -31.65 -8.39 -18.61
C ASN A 337 -31.64 -9.76 -17.89
N ILE A 338 -32.77 -10.23 -17.34
CA ILE A 338 -32.85 -11.54 -16.65
C ILE A 338 -32.53 -12.73 -17.59
N PHE A 339 -32.79 -12.61 -18.90
CA PHE A 339 -32.54 -13.69 -19.88
C PHE A 339 -31.07 -14.16 -19.95
N GLN A 340 -30.14 -13.33 -19.47
CA GLN A 340 -28.72 -13.67 -19.39
C GLN A 340 -28.44 -14.76 -18.34
N LEU A 341 -29.33 -14.93 -17.35
CA LEU A 341 -29.26 -15.94 -16.29
C LEU A 341 -29.80 -17.30 -16.79
N ARG A 342 -28.90 -18.25 -17.07
CA ARG A 342 -29.26 -19.47 -17.79
C ARG A 342 -29.96 -20.51 -16.94
N GLY A 343 -31.08 -21.02 -17.44
CA GLY A 343 -31.84 -22.10 -16.80
C GLY A 343 -32.67 -21.68 -15.58
N VAL A 344 -32.63 -20.40 -15.19
CA VAL A 344 -33.43 -19.84 -14.10
C VAL A 344 -34.93 -19.95 -14.44
N GLN A 345 -35.68 -20.62 -13.57
CA GLN A 345 -37.14 -20.74 -13.71
C GLN A 345 -37.88 -19.61 -12.98
N ARG A 346 -37.39 -19.19 -11.81
CA ARG A 346 -37.94 -18.07 -11.04
C ARG A 346 -36.83 -17.19 -10.48
N PHE A 347 -37.07 -15.87 -10.49
CA PHE A 347 -36.16 -14.89 -9.92
C PHE A 347 -36.96 -13.77 -9.23
N ASN A 348 -36.49 -13.30 -8.07
CA ASN A 348 -37.11 -12.23 -7.31
C ASN A 348 -36.07 -11.23 -6.78
N ILE A 349 -36.46 -9.97 -6.67
CA ILE A 349 -35.75 -8.95 -5.89
C ILE A 349 -36.68 -8.43 -4.79
N CYS A 350 -36.19 -8.45 -3.55
CA CYS A 350 -36.91 -8.07 -2.35
C CYS A 350 -36.13 -6.96 -1.64
N LEU A 351 -36.60 -5.71 -1.77
CA LEU A 351 -35.94 -4.50 -1.28
C LEU A 351 -36.40 -4.08 0.12
N ASN A 352 -35.53 -3.41 0.87
CA ASN A 352 -35.84 -2.82 2.17
C ASN A 352 -36.86 -1.66 2.06
N ASP A 353 -37.68 -1.42 3.09
CA ASP A 353 -38.74 -0.38 3.10
C ASP A 353 -38.21 1.05 2.82
N LEU A 354 -36.93 1.29 3.10
CA LEU A 354 -36.23 2.55 2.85
C LEU A 354 -36.33 3.05 1.41
N TRP A 355 -36.49 2.16 0.43
CA TRP A 355 -36.70 2.53 -0.98
C TRP A 355 -38.01 3.29 -1.23
N LEU A 356 -38.97 3.20 -0.31
CA LEU A 356 -40.23 3.96 -0.34
C LEU A 356 -40.08 5.37 0.28
N ASN A 357 -38.92 5.74 0.82
CA ASN A 357 -38.71 7.00 1.53
C ASN A 357 -37.40 7.70 1.13
N PRO A 358 -37.46 8.72 0.24
CA PRO A 358 -36.29 9.49 -0.18
C PRO A 358 -35.49 10.15 0.96
N GLY A 359 -36.11 10.45 2.11
CA GLY A 359 -35.43 11.00 3.28
C GLY A 359 -34.52 9.98 3.98
N LYS A 360 -34.91 8.70 4.02
CA LYS A 360 -34.06 7.58 4.50
C LYS A 360 -32.96 7.23 3.50
N MET A 361 -33.17 7.49 2.21
CA MET A 361 -32.18 7.20 1.16
C MET A 361 -30.96 8.15 1.20
N ILE A 362 -31.15 9.36 1.73
CA ILE A 362 -30.11 10.40 1.83
C ILE A 362 -29.56 10.61 3.26
N SER A 363 -30.04 9.86 4.25
CA SER A 363 -29.50 9.92 5.61
C SER A 363 -28.13 9.24 5.74
N THR A 364 -27.36 9.65 6.75
CA THR A 364 -26.12 8.98 7.14
C THR A 364 -26.37 7.63 7.83
N GLU A 365 -27.54 7.47 8.45
CA GLU A 365 -28.05 6.19 8.94
C GLU A 365 -28.69 5.41 7.78
N PHE A 366 -28.27 4.16 7.60
CA PHE A 366 -28.76 3.26 6.55
C PHE A 366 -28.90 1.83 7.13
N GLN A 367 -29.57 0.92 6.42
CA GLN A 367 -29.71 -0.46 6.88
C GLN A 367 -28.39 -1.22 6.68
N GLU A 368 -27.64 -1.46 7.76
CA GLU A 368 -26.36 -2.20 7.71
C GLU A 368 -26.46 -3.63 8.29
N LYS A 369 -27.33 -3.85 9.28
CA LYS A 369 -27.54 -5.17 9.90
C LYS A 369 -29.01 -5.59 9.78
N GLY A 370 -29.24 -6.78 9.24
CA GLY A 370 -30.57 -7.28 8.90
C GLY A 370 -31.19 -6.61 7.68
N TYR A 371 -32.51 -6.77 7.59
CA TYR A 371 -33.39 -6.25 6.55
C TYR A 371 -34.61 -5.60 7.23
N SER A 372 -35.32 -4.74 6.52
CA SER A 372 -36.57 -4.14 7.04
C SER A 372 -37.59 -5.24 7.40
N ASP A 373 -38.38 -5.05 8.46
CA ASP A 373 -39.43 -6.02 8.84
C ASP A 373 -40.51 -6.20 7.77
N MET A 374 -40.76 -5.14 6.99
CA MET A 374 -41.55 -5.17 5.76
C MET A 374 -40.62 -5.06 4.55
N MET A 375 -40.72 -6.00 3.62
CA MET A 375 -39.95 -6.07 2.39
C MET A 375 -40.80 -5.77 1.16
N VAL A 376 -40.23 -5.06 0.19
CA VAL A 376 -40.88 -4.70 -1.08
C VAL A 376 -40.44 -5.71 -2.15
N ASN A 377 -41.37 -6.52 -2.66
CA ASN A 377 -41.12 -7.41 -3.79
C ASN A 377 -41.06 -6.59 -5.09
N ALA A 378 -39.86 -6.06 -5.38
CA ALA A 378 -39.60 -5.13 -6.46
C ALA A 378 -39.60 -5.79 -7.86
N ILE A 379 -39.18 -7.06 -7.91
CA ILE A 379 -39.25 -7.92 -9.10
C ILE A 379 -39.79 -9.30 -8.73
N SER A 380 -40.66 -9.83 -9.58
CA SER A 380 -40.96 -11.25 -9.71
C SER A 380 -40.86 -11.67 -11.17
N TYR A 381 -40.13 -12.75 -11.44
CA TYR A 381 -39.98 -13.36 -12.75
C TYR A 381 -40.35 -14.84 -12.68
N ASN A 382 -41.12 -15.33 -13.64
CA ASN A 382 -41.51 -16.73 -13.78
C ASN A 382 -41.41 -17.16 -15.26
N ALA A 383 -40.34 -17.88 -15.62
CA ALA A 383 -40.08 -18.33 -16.99
C ALA A 383 -41.22 -19.20 -17.55
N SER A 384 -41.80 -20.06 -16.72
CA SER A 384 -42.88 -20.98 -17.08
C SER A 384 -44.24 -20.28 -17.26
N LYS A 385 -44.39 -19.06 -16.72
CA LYS A 385 -45.63 -18.28 -16.77
C LYS A 385 -45.32 -16.77 -16.77
N MET A 386 -44.85 -16.25 -17.90
CA MET A 386 -44.42 -14.84 -18.00
C MET A 386 -45.51 -13.82 -17.63
N SER A 387 -46.79 -14.19 -17.67
CA SER A 387 -47.93 -13.36 -17.22
C SER A 387 -48.09 -13.25 -15.69
N GLU A 388 -47.34 -14.04 -14.90
CA GLU A 388 -47.22 -13.89 -13.44
C GLU A 388 -45.97 -13.07 -13.05
N SER A 389 -45.15 -12.65 -14.02
CA SER A 389 -44.01 -11.77 -13.80
C SER A 389 -44.48 -10.33 -13.56
N VAL A 390 -43.87 -9.63 -12.61
CA VAL A 390 -44.25 -8.26 -12.17
C VAL A 390 -43.00 -7.46 -11.81
N ILE A 391 -42.99 -6.18 -12.18
CA ILE A 391 -42.07 -5.16 -11.67
C ILE A 391 -42.91 -4.04 -11.03
N GLY A 392 -42.50 -3.55 -9.86
CA GLY A 392 -43.28 -2.55 -9.11
C GLY A 392 -42.98 -2.52 -7.62
N THR A 393 -43.40 -1.48 -6.92
CA THR A 393 -43.15 -1.30 -5.48
C THR A 393 -44.41 -1.46 -4.61
N GLU A 394 -45.53 -1.87 -5.20
CA GLU A 394 -46.82 -2.01 -4.54
C GLU A 394 -47.00 -3.30 -3.73
N LYS A 395 -46.21 -4.34 -4.03
CA LYS A 395 -46.28 -5.63 -3.32
C LYS A 395 -45.32 -5.66 -2.13
N VAL A 396 -45.84 -5.37 -0.94
CA VAL A 396 -45.10 -5.42 0.33
C VAL A 396 -45.50 -6.68 1.13
N PHE A 397 -44.54 -7.34 1.79
CA PHE A 397 -44.72 -8.57 2.57
C PHE A 397 -43.84 -8.57 3.82
N GLU A 398 -44.12 -9.45 4.79
CA GLU A 398 -43.30 -9.56 6.01
C GLU A 398 -41.97 -10.27 5.69
N LYS A 399 -40.85 -9.74 6.19
CA LYS A 399 -39.49 -10.29 5.98
C LYS A 399 -39.42 -11.79 6.30
N ASP A 400 -40.13 -12.18 7.35
CA ASP A 400 -40.09 -13.52 7.94
C ASP A 400 -40.86 -14.57 7.09
N ASP A 401 -41.58 -14.15 6.05
CA ASP A 401 -42.12 -15.04 4.99
C ASP A 401 -41.05 -15.45 3.95
N LEU A 402 -39.90 -14.77 3.86
CA LEU A 402 -38.82 -14.93 2.86
C LEU A 402 -39.19 -14.68 1.38
N LEU A 403 -40.41 -14.98 0.95
CA LEU A 403 -40.94 -14.73 -0.39
C LEU A 403 -42.45 -14.51 -0.31
N PRO A 404 -43.05 -13.65 -1.17
CA PRO A 404 -44.49 -13.47 -1.17
C PRO A 404 -45.29 -14.71 -1.59
N GLU A 405 -44.69 -15.67 -2.32
CA GLU A 405 -45.30 -16.97 -2.63
C GLU A 405 -44.27 -18.04 -3.07
N PHE A 406 -44.08 -19.05 -2.22
CA PHE A 406 -43.41 -20.31 -2.58
C PHE A 406 -44.26 -21.14 -3.56
N ASP A 407 -43.61 -21.98 -4.38
CA ASP A 407 -44.30 -22.99 -5.17
C ASP A 407 -45.09 -23.97 -4.28
N LYS A 408 -46.24 -24.45 -4.76
CA LYS A 408 -47.14 -25.36 -4.02
C LYS A 408 -47.28 -26.75 -4.66
N GLU A 409 -46.69 -26.99 -5.83
CA GLU A 409 -46.84 -28.22 -6.60
C GLU A 409 -45.69 -29.22 -6.41
N ARG A 410 -44.43 -28.78 -6.47
CA ARG A 410 -43.23 -29.65 -6.41
C ARG A 410 -42.13 -29.12 -5.49
N PRO A 411 -41.30 -29.97 -4.86
CA PRO A 411 -40.08 -29.53 -4.19
C PRO A 411 -39.24 -28.62 -5.10
N HIS A 412 -38.76 -27.50 -4.58
CA HIS A 412 -37.98 -26.51 -5.32
C HIS A 412 -36.71 -26.11 -4.56
N GLY A 413 -35.66 -25.77 -5.32
CA GLY A 413 -34.47 -25.10 -4.82
C GLY A 413 -34.63 -23.58 -4.90
N TYR A 414 -34.39 -22.88 -3.79
CA TYR A 414 -34.42 -21.41 -3.70
C TYR A 414 -33.08 -20.95 -3.15
N ILE A 415 -32.31 -20.17 -3.92
CA ILE A 415 -31.01 -19.65 -3.48
C ILE A 415 -31.16 -18.15 -3.24
N PHE A 416 -31.00 -17.76 -1.99
CA PHE A 416 -31.07 -16.39 -1.50
C PHE A 416 -29.66 -15.80 -1.40
N THR A 417 -29.46 -14.64 -2.02
CA THR A 417 -28.21 -13.86 -1.94
C THR A 417 -28.53 -12.42 -1.54
N PRO A 418 -27.64 -11.72 -0.83
CA PRO A 418 -27.89 -10.32 -0.47
C PRO A 418 -27.86 -9.41 -1.72
N ILE A 419 -28.27 -8.15 -1.58
CA ILE A 419 -28.05 -7.06 -2.54
C ILE A 419 -27.50 -5.89 -1.72
N TYR A 420 -26.22 -5.58 -1.88
CA TYR A 420 -25.49 -4.64 -1.03
C TYR A 420 -24.37 -3.89 -1.77
N ILE A 421 -23.94 -2.75 -1.23
CA ILE A 421 -22.68 -2.09 -1.61
C ILE A 421 -21.97 -1.56 -0.35
N GLU A 422 -20.76 -2.07 -0.09
CA GLU A 422 -20.09 -1.98 1.21
C GLU A 422 -21.07 -2.45 2.32
N SER A 423 -21.17 -1.76 3.46
CA SER A 423 -22.08 -2.14 4.57
C SER A 423 -23.58 -2.09 4.24
N LYS A 424 -23.99 -1.48 3.12
CA LYS A 424 -25.37 -1.03 2.89
C LYS A 424 -26.23 -2.13 2.29
N SER A 425 -27.19 -2.64 3.08
CA SER A 425 -28.24 -3.56 2.64
C SER A 425 -29.31 -2.82 1.83
N PHE A 426 -29.42 -3.12 0.52
CA PHE A 426 -30.53 -2.65 -0.31
C PHE A 426 -31.72 -3.62 -0.28
N GLY A 427 -31.44 -4.91 -0.07
CA GLY A 427 -32.41 -5.99 -0.09
C GLY A 427 -31.72 -7.34 -0.27
N TYR A 428 -32.47 -8.34 -0.75
CA TYR A 428 -31.95 -9.62 -1.19
C TYR A 428 -32.56 -10.03 -2.53
N ALA A 429 -31.86 -10.91 -3.25
CA ALA A 429 -32.36 -11.61 -4.42
C ALA A 429 -32.67 -13.06 -4.06
N MET A 430 -33.54 -13.68 -4.84
CA MET A 430 -33.75 -15.13 -4.84
C MET A 430 -33.71 -15.63 -6.28
N VAL A 431 -32.96 -16.71 -6.52
CA VAL A 431 -32.90 -17.44 -7.80
C VAL A 431 -33.30 -18.90 -7.60
N SER A 432 -34.09 -19.44 -8.54
CA SER A 432 -34.57 -20.83 -8.49
C SER A 432 -34.49 -21.50 -9.87
N TYR A 433 -33.95 -22.71 -9.89
CA TYR A 433 -33.84 -23.59 -11.05
C TYR A 433 -35.00 -24.60 -11.15
N GLY A 434 -36.05 -24.41 -10.35
CA GLY A 434 -37.21 -25.30 -10.25
C GLY A 434 -36.96 -26.51 -9.37
N ASP A 435 -37.43 -27.68 -9.85
CA ASP A 435 -37.25 -29.00 -9.26
C ASP A 435 -35.95 -29.70 -9.72
N ARG A 436 -35.04 -28.98 -10.39
CA ARG A 436 -33.71 -29.47 -10.81
C ARG A 436 -32.63 -29.12 -9.77
N PRO A 437 -31.97 -30.10 -9.12
CA PRO A 437 -30.83 -29.86 -8.24
C PRO A 437 -29.72 -29.08 -8.97
N SER A 438 -29.54 -27.81 -8.62
CA SER A 438 -28.65 -26.86 -9.31
C SER A 438 -28.23 -25.75 -8.35
N SER A 439 -26.94 -25.40 -8.36
CA SER A 439 -26.48 -24.11 -7.83
C SER A 439 -26.53 -23.03 -8.92
N TYR A 440 -26.27 -21.77 -8.56
CA TYR A 440 -25.96 -20.73 -9.53
C TYR A 440 -24.50 -20.83 -10.01
N ASP A 441 -24.17 -20.10 -11.08
CA ASP A 441 -22.83 -20.03 -11.66
C ASP A 441 -22.21 -18.63 -11.48
N GLU A 442 -20.97 -18.45 -11.95
CA GLU A 442 -20.29 -17.15 -11.90
C GLU A 442 -21.07 -16.06 -12.65
N VAL A 443 -21.78 -16.39 -13.74
CA VAL A 443 -22.57 -15.42 -14.50
C VAL A 443 -23.64 -14.77 -13.60
N TYR A 444 -24.34 -15.56 -12.78
CA TYR A 444 -25.25 -15.02 -11.78
C TYR A 444 -24.52 -14.13 -10.76
N ARG A 445 -23.37 -14.58 -10.21
CA ARG A 445 -22.58 -13.83 -9.22
C ARG A 445 -22.08 -12.48 -9.75
N LEU A 446 -21.75 -12.38 -11.03
CA LEU A 446 -21.36 -11.10 -11.66
C LEU A 446 -22.58 -10.23 -11.97
N TRP A 447 -23.61 -10.79 -12.61
CA TRP A 447 -24.87 -10.11 -12.96
C TRP A 447 -25.54 -9.45 -11.74
N ILE A 448 -25.62 -10.15 -10.59
CA ILE A 448 -26.27 -9.60 -9.39
C ILE A 448 -25.44 -8.49 -8.72
N ARG A 449 -24.12 -8.46 -8.92
CA ARG A 449 -23.26 -7.34 -8.47
C ARG A 449 -23.48 -6.09 -9.33
N ASP A 450 -23.77 -6.24 -10.61
CA ASP A 450 -24.14 -5.11 -11.49
C ASP A 450 -25.51 -4.53 -11.12
N VAL A 451 -26.49 -5.39 -10.80
CA VAL A 451 -27.76 -4.97 -10.18
C VAL A 451 -27.54 -4.17 -8.90
N ALA A 452 -26.67 -4.64 -7.98
CA ALA A 452 -26.35 -3.90 -6.76
C ALA A 452 -25.64 -2.55 -7.02
N ARG A 453 -24.79 -2.47 -8.04
CA ARG A 453 -24.13 -1.22 -8.48
C ARG A 453 -25.15 -0.20 -9.00
N GLY A 454 -26.15 -0.64 -9.78
CA GLY A 454 -27.25 0.22 -10.27
C GLY A 454 -28.03 0.88 -9.14
N PHE A 455 -28.39 0.12 -8.09
CA PHE A 455 -29.05 0.66 -6.90
C PHE A 455 -28.21 1.74 -6.18
N GLU A 456 -26.89 1.56 -6.03
CA GLU A 456 -26.01 2.59 -5.45
C GLU A 456 -25.86 3.83 -6.35
N SER A 457 -25.86 3.67 -7.68
CA SER A 457 -25.83 4.80 -8.63
C SER A 457 -27.02 5.73 -8.40
N LEU A 458 -28.23 5.15 -8.43
CA LEU A 458 -29.49 5.85 -8.18
C LEU A 458 -29.50 6.54 -6.79
N ARG A 459 -29.02 5.87 -5.73
CA ARG A 459 -28.94 6.45 -4.38
C ARG A 459 -28.00 7.65 -4.31
N ARG A 460 -26.87 7.64 -5.02
CA ARG A 460 -25.91 8.77 -5.04
C ARG A 460 -26.49 10.00 -5.76
N LEU A 461 -27.23 9.79 -6.84
CA LEU A 461 -27.95 10.85 -7.55
C LEU A 461 -28.96 11.58 -6.66
N MET A 462 -29.58 10.88 -5.70
CA MET A 462 -30.47 11.48 -4.69
C MET A 462 -29.73 12.36 -3.68
N ILE A 463 -28.54 11.96 -3.22
CA ILE A 463 -27.77 12.68 -2.18
C ILE A 463 -27.19 14.00 -2.71
N MET A 464 -26.64 14.00 -3.92
CA MET A 464 -25.97 15.18 -4.50
C MET A 464 -26.89 16.42 -4.50
N ARG A 465 -28.18 16.20 -4.76
CA ARG A 465 -29.23 17.23 -4.88
C ARG A 465 -29.57 17.97 -3.56
N GLU A 466 -29.03 17.56 -2.39
CA GLU A 466 -29.26 18.23 -1.09
C GLU A 466 -28.03 18.97 -0.52
N PHE A 467 -26.80 18.63 -0.96
CA PHE A 467 -25.56 19.11 -0.33
C PHE A 467 -25.15 20.55 -0.71
N GLU A 468 -25.55 21.05 -1.88
CA GLU A 468 -25.17 22.37 -2.43
C GLU A 468 -25.69 23.58 -1.62
N LYS A 469 -26.30 23.33 -0.47
CA LYS A 469 -27.19 24.18 0.31
C LYS A 469 -26.51 24.85 1.56
N ARG A 470 -25.15 24.79 1.81
CA ARG A 470 -24.53 24.92 3.20
C ARG A 470 -23.09 25.59 3.67
N ARG A 471 -22.05 26.30 3.05
CA ARG A 471 -20.49 26.22 3.38
C ARG A 471 -19.31 27.42 3.64
N MET A 472 -18.19 27.49 4.63
CA MET A 472 -16.82 28.41 4.98
C MET A 472 -15.56 28.17 6.18
N GLU A 473 -14.27 28.87 6.45
CA GLU A 473 -13.11 28.90 7.69
C GLU A 473 -11.57 29.75 7.88
N PHE A 474 -10.46 29.63 8.86
CA PHE A 474 -9.18 30.59 9.43
C PHE A 474 -7.46 30.32 9.85
N ILE A 475 -6.48 31.12 10.63
CA ILE A 475 -4.79 31.14 10.84
C ILE A 475 -3.71 31.84 12.06
N ASN A 476 -2.25 31.72 12.33
CA ASN A 476 -1.11 32.44 13.35
C ASN A 476 0.65 32.36 13.52
N SER A 477 1.61 32.95 14.49
CA SER A 477 3.29 32.97 14.71
C SER A 477 4.35 33.62 15.97
N LYS A 478 5.82 33.55 16.22
CA LYS A 478 7.02 34.43 17.06
C LYS A 478 8.65 34.05 17.63
N VAL A 479 9.66 34.87 18.35
CA VAL A 479 11.34 34.91 18.57
C VAL A 479 12.34 35.50 19.89
N VAL A 480 13.76 35.61 20.41
CA VAL A 480 15.45 35.48 20.31
C VAL A 480 16.66 35.73 21.58
N LEU A 481 18.07 35.28 21.78
CA LEU A 481 19.43 35.79 22.68
C LEU A 481 21.03 35.09 22.97
N GLY A 482 22.26 35.62 23.63
CA GLY A 482 23.89 35.17 23.69
C GLY A 482 25.25 35.34 24.80
N PRO A 483 26.71 35.39 24.54
CA PRO A 483 28.27 35.55 25.21
C PRO A 483 29.45 34.77 26.21
N GLU A 484 30.88 34.46 26.05
CA GLU A 484 32.08 33.85 27.04
C GLU A 484 33.77 34.12 27.05
N ASP A 485 34.82 33.42 27.79
CA ASP A 485 36.44 33.54 27.99
C ASP A 485 37.51 32.35 28.55
N LYS A 486 38.96 32.37 28.58
CA LYS A 486 40.04 31.43 29.36
C LYS A 486 41.67 31.55 29.78
N GLU A 487 42.82 30.78 29.39
CA GLU A 487 44.29 30.69 30.06
C GLU A 487 45.85 30.45 29.41
N LEU A 488 46.90 29.53 29.80
CA LEU A 488 48.47 29.72 30.16
C LEU A 488 49.93 29.05 29.60
N SER A 489 51.19 29.72 29.72
CA SER A 489 52.79 29.54 29.55
C SER A 489 53.64 28.97 28.36
N GLU A 490 53.62 27.68 28.02
CA GLU A 490 54.58 27.06 27.05
C GLU A 490 54.39 27.58 25.60
N VAL A 491 53.31 28.33 25.43
CA VAL A 491 53.00 29.38 24.46
C VAL A 491 54.22 30.13 23.93
N GLU A 492 55.13 30.57 24.82
CA GLU A 492 56.30 31.38 24.47
C GLU A 492 57.16 30.72 23.37
N LYS A 493 57.40 29.40 23.49
CA LYS A 493 58.15 28.59 22.51
C LYS A 493 57.33 28.30 21.25
N ILE A 494 56.02 28.12 21.42
CA ILE A 494 55.07 27.84 20.34
C ILE A 494 55.07 29.02 19.35
N LEU A 495 55.15 30.24 19.85
CA LEU A 495 55.25 31.46 19.07
C LEU A 495 56.62 31.64 18.41
N ASP A 496 57.72 31.51 19.18
CA ASP A 496 59.09 31.67 18.67
C ASP A 496 59.43 30.80 17.44
N ASN A 497 58.84 29.61 17.36
CA ASN A 497 59.15 28.61 16.35
C ASN A 497 57.98 28.37 15.37
N ASN A 498 56.91 29.18 15.45
CA ASN A 498 55.66 29.00 14.72
C ASN A 498 55.09 27.55 14.78
N LEU A 499 55.08 26.95 15.97
CA LEU A 499 54.57 25.59 16.21
C LEU A 499 53.04 25.58 16.35
N LEU A 500 52.34 26.39 15.56
CA LEU A 500 50.90 26.48 15.51
C LEU A 500 50.39 25.73 14.27
N THR A 501 49.91 24.51 14.52
CA THR A 501 49.15 23.71 13.55
C THR A 501 47.66 23.91 13.75
N TYR A 502 46.85 23.49 12.78
CA TYR A 502 45.40 23.67 12.82
C TYR A 502 44.71 22.33 12.57
N HIS A 503 43.73 22.02 13.42
CA HIS A 503 42.82 20.91 13.21
C HIS A 503 41.50 21.48 12.72
N PHE A 504 41.00 20.96 11.60
CA PHE A 504 39.72 21.35 11.05
C PHE A 504 38.63 20.50 11.72
N GLN A 505 37.69 21.15 12.41
CA GLN A 505 36.44 20.50 12.83
C GLN A 505 35.36 20.87 11.81
N PRO A 506 34.67 19.88 11.20
CA PRO A 506 33.60 20.18 10.27
C PRO A 506 32.40 20.75 11.02
N ILE A 507 31.85 21.80 10.44
CA ILE A 507 30.57 22.41 10.81
C ILE A 507 29.56 21.88 9.78
N VAL A 508 28.56 21.12 10.23
CA VAL A 508 27.55 20.51 9.35
C VAL A 508 26.27 21.32 9.31
N ASN A 509 25.53 21.29 8.21
CA ASN A 509 24.16 21.78 8.14
C ASN A 509 23.25 20.90 9.02
N ALA A 510 22.40 21.54 9.80
CA ALA A 510 21.52 20.93 10.78
C ALA A 510 20.29 20.22 10.18
N ALA A 511 20.02 20.39 8.88
CA ALA A 511 18.92 19.73 8.18
C ALA A 511 19.32 18.36 7.58
N ASP A 512 20.53 18.26 7.03
CA ASP A 512 21.01 17.13 6.20
C ASP A 512 22.33 16.49 6.70
N GLY A 513 23.00 17.11 7.67
CA GLY A 513 24.32 16.72 8.16
C GLY A 513 25.46 16.89 7.14
N GLU A 514 25.27 17.63 6.05
CA GLU A 514 26.34 17.93 5.08
C GLU A 514 27.34 18.93 5.65
N ILE A 515 28.63 18.76 5.32
CA ILE A 515 29.66 19.71 5.77
C ILE A 515 29.49 21.04 5.03
N TYR A 516 29.25 22.12 5.77
CA TYR A 516 29.10 23.48 5.23
C TYR A 516 30.43 24.25 5.27
N SER A 517 31.13 24.17 6.39
CA SER A 517 32.40 24.86 6.64
C SER A 517 33.30 24.07 7.59
N TYR A 518 34.49 24.57 7.84
CA TYR A 518 35.40 24.07 8.86
C TYR A 518 35.83 25.19 9.79
N GLU A 519 35.92 24.90 11.08
CA GLU A 519 36.65 25.77 12.01
C GLU A 519 38.11 25.36 12.08
N ALA A 520 39.01 26.32 11.85
CA ALA A 520 40.45 26.13 11.96
C ALA A 520 40.88 26.24 13.42
N LEU A 521 40.60 25.19 14.19
CA LEU A 521 40.91 25.15 15.61
C LEU A 521 42.42 24.99 15.84
N MET A 522 43.04 26.01 16.41
CA MET A 522 44.46 26.10 16.73
C MET A 522 44.95 24.91 17.59
N ARG A 523 46.11 24.34 17.25
CA ARG A 523 46.76 23.23 17.98
C ARG A 523 48.26 23.46 18.05
N SER A 524 48.81 23.38 19.24
CA SER A 524 50.26 23.36 19.43
C SER A 524 50.87 22.07 18.88
N ALA A 525 51.81 22.23 17.95
CA ALA A 525 52.66 21.17 17.42
C ALA A 525 53.89 20.91 18.31
N SER A 526 54.00 21.62 19.45
CA SER A 526 54.95 21.27 20.50
C SER A 526 54.54 19.99 21.22
N GLU A 527 55.48 19.39 21.94
CA GLU A 527 55.28 18.10 22.63
C GLU A 527 54.18 18.14 23.72
N TRP A 528 53.73 19.34 24.13
CA TRP A 528 52.89 19.57 25.31
C TRP A 528 51.40 19.75 25.03
N LYS A 529 50.97 19.95 23.77
CA LYS A 529 49.57 20.06 23.35
C LYS A 529 48.68 20.99 24.20
N ILE A 530 49.16 22.20 24.47
CA ILE A 530 48.39 23.24 25.18
C ILE A 530 47.12 23.64 24.40
N PRO A 531 45.94 23.76 25.05
CA PRO A 531 44.67 24.17 24.42
C PRO A 531 44.66 25.58 23.81
N PRO A 532 43.72 25.93 22.92
CA PRO A 532 43.72 27.19 22.14
C PRO A 532 43.62 28.44 23.00
N ILE A 533 42.59 28.50 23.86
CA ILE A 533 42.43 29.61 24.81
C ILE A 533 43.56 29.66 25.85
N GLN A 534 44.25 28.52 26.03
CA GLN A 534 45.45 28.39 26.85
C GLN A 534 46.76 28.76 26.13
N ILE A 535 46.65 29.18 24.86
CA ILE A 535 47.66 29.88 24.08
C ILE A 535 47.34 31.38 24.06
N ILE A 536 46.07 31.75 23.79
CA ILE A 536 45.63 33.14 23.64
C ILE A 536 45.95 34.00 24.88
N LYS A 537 45.35 33.71 26.04
CA LYS A 537 45.39 34.64 27.19
C LYS A 537 46.76 34.69 27.89
N HIS A 538 47.77 33.99 27.38
CA HIS A 538 49.16 34.10 27.86
C HIS A 538 50.18 34.43 26.79
N ALA A 539 49.81 34.38 25.51
CA ALA A 539 50.34 35.38 24.60
C ALA A 539 49.96 36.79 25.11
N ASP A 540 48.77 36.99 25.71
CA ASP A 540 48.41 38.26 26.38
C ASP A 540 49.35 38.60 27.55
N ALA A 541 49.47 37.71 28.53
CA ALA A 541 50.37 37.89 29.67
C ALA A 541 51.86 38.07 29.29
N LEU A 542 52.27 37.61 28.11
CA LEU A 542 53.61 37.80 27.54
C LEU A 542 53.71 39.03 26.60
N ASN A 543 52.61 39.72 26.31
CA ASN A 543 52.49 40.83 25.35
C ASN A 543 52.84 40.42 23.89
N ARG A 544 52.45 39.20 23.50
CA ARG A 544 52.74 38.54 22.22
C ARG A 544 51.48 38.03 21.48
N ILE A 545 50.30 38.60 21.77
CA ILE A 545 49.06 38.31 21.00
C ILE A 545 49.27 38.51 19.50
N SER A 546 50.05 39.52 19.12
CA SER A 546 50.52 39.79 17.75
C SER A 546 51.03 38.54 17.03
N ASP A 547 51.75 37.68 17.75
CA ASP A 547 52.44 36.53 17.18
C ASP A 547 51.45 35.37 16.95
N VAL A 548 50.49 35.18 17.85
CA VAL A 548 49.39 34.21 17.69
C VAL A 548 48.49 34.62 16.53
N GLU A 549 48.14 35.90 16.46
CA GLU A 549 47.27 36.49 15.43
C GLU A 549 47.87 36.31 14.04
N ARG A 550 49.14 36.73 13.92
CA ARG A 550 49.97 36.57 12.73
C ARG A 550 50.06 35.12 12.28
N ALA A 551 50.41 34.21 13.20
CA ALA A 551 50.56 32.79 12.91
C ALA A 551 49.23 32.14 12.51
N THR A 552 48.13 32.52 13.14
CA THR A 552 46.80 31.96 12.85
C THR A 552 46.34 32.32 11.43
N PHE A 553 46.46 33.59 11.03
CA PHE A 553 46.17 33.97 9.64
C PHE A 553 47.13 33.32 8.64
N VAL A 554 48.45 33.39 8.87
CA VAL A 554 49.43 32.84 7.91
C VAL A 554 49.26 31.33 7.76
N ASN A 555 49.27 30.57 8.84
CA ASN A 555 49.32 29.11 8.78
C ASN A 555 48.01 28.51 8.24
N VAL A 556 46.84 29.07 8.61
CA VAL A 556 45.56 28.59 8.07
C VAL A 556 45.43 28.91 6.58
N LEU A 557 45.80 30.13 6.16
CA LEU A 557 45.72 30.51 4.75
C LEU A 557 46.79 29.80 3.89
N GLU A 558 47.95 29.43 4.44
CA GLU A 558 48.90 28.54 3.77
C GLU A 558 48.35 27.12 3.59
N ILE A 559 47.59 26.59 4.57
CA ILE A 559 46.91 25.30 4.42
C ILE A 559 45.83 25.37 3.32
N VAL A 560 45.06 26.46 3.23
CA VAL A 560 44.06 26.68 2.17
C VAL A 560 44.72 26.83 0.79
N ASP A 561 45.88 27.49 0.71
CA ASP A 561 46.69 27.60 -0.53
C ASP A 561 47.15 26.23 -1.03
N GLN A 562 47.61 25.38 -0.10
CA GLN A 562 48.12 24.05 -0.42
C GLN A 562 47.02 23.01 -0.71
N ASN A 563 45.76 23.28 -0.34
CA ASN A 563 44.67 22.29 -0.36
C ASN A 563 43.36 22.85 -0.93
N THR A 564 43.41 23.78 -1.90
CA THR A 564 42.24 24.54 -2.36
C THR A 564 41.06 23.65 -2.83
N GLU A 565 41.32 22.49 -3.45
CA GLU A 565 40.29 21.51 -3.84
C GLU A 565 39.49 20.96 -2.64
N LEU A 566 40.13 20.76 -1.47
CA LEU A 566 39.48 20.21 -0.27
C LEU A 566 38.62 21.23 0.49
N PHE A 567 38.68 22.50 0.08
CA PHE A 567 37.87 23.60 0.59
C PHE A 567 36.94 24.19 -0.49
N GLU A 568 36.78 23.53 -1.65
CA GLU A 568 35.95 24.05 -2.73
C GLU A 568 34.48 24.17 -2.30
N GLY A 569 33.91 25.38 -2.41
CA GLY A 569 32.56 25.69 -1.94
C GLY A 569 32.36 25.67 -0.43
N LYS A 570 33.41 25.40 0.37
CA LYS A 570 33.36 25.37 1.84
C LYS A 570 34.11 26.56 2.42
N LYS A 571 33.58 27.16 3.49
CA LYS A 571 34.29 28.25 4.19
C LYS A 571 35.22 27.72 5.28
N VAL A 572 36.25 28.49 5.60
CA VAL A 572 37.19 28.24 6.70
C VAL A 572 37.10 29.39 7.69
N PHE A 573 36.68 29.05 8.90
CA PHE A 573 36.51 29.97 10.01
C PHE A 573 37.84 30.08 10.76
N ILE A 574 38.28 31.31 11.03
CA ILE A 574 39.60 31.67 11.53
C ILE A 574 39.44 32.62 12.73
N ASN A 575 39.69 32.10 13.93
CA ASN A 575 39.76 32.84 15.19
C ASN A 575 40.74 34.02 15.09
N SER A 576 40.28 35.24 15.40
CA SER A 576 41.06 36.47 15.51
C SER A 576 40.93 37.05 16.93
N ILE A 577 42.05 37.51 17.48
CA ILE A 577 42.19 37.92 18.88
C ILE A 577 42.11 39.45 18.98
N PRO A 578 41.08 40.00 19.66
CA PRO A 578 40.89 41.44 19.72
C PRO A 578 41.98 42.22 20.45
N GLY A 579 42.08 43.52 20.17
CA GLY A 579 43.09 44.42 20.75
C GLY A 579 44.50 44.25 20.17
N SER A 580 44.78 43.13 19.50
CA SER A 580 46.01 42.88 18.74
C SER A 580 46.23 43.96 17.67
N LYS A 581 47.44 44.52 17.62
CA LYS A 581 47.90 45.31 16.48
C LYS A 581 49.17 44.69 15.92
N LEU A 582 49.02 43.95 14.83
CA LEU A 582 50.11 43.39 14.04
C LEU A 582 51.13 44.48 13.67
N GLU A 583 52.43 44.13 13.66
CA GLU A 583 53.44 45.02 13.10
C GLU A 583 53.17 45.28 11.60
N TYR A 584 53.57 46.45 11.10
CA TYR A 584 53.26 46.89 9.74
C TYR A 584 53.65 45.87 8.66
N ASN A 585 54.78 45.17 8.82
CA ASN A 585 55.24 44.15 7.86
C ASN A 585 54.34 42.91 7.86
N ASP A 586 53.87 42.48 9.03
CA ASP A 586 53.04 41.29 9.19
C ASP A 586 51.58 41.56 8.86
N PHE A 587 51.07 42.77 9.15
CA PHE A 587 49.79 43.25 8.62
C PHE A 587 49.78 43.16 7.08
N VAL A 588 50.82 43.66 6.39
CA VAL A 588 50.92 43.59 4.92
C VAL A 588 51.02 42.15 4.40
N ALA A 589 51.64 41.23 5.15
CA ALA A 589 51.69 39.81 4.80
C ALA A 589 50.31 39.13 4.90
N VAL A 590 49.64 39.30 6.05
CA VAL A 590 48.28 38.77 6.31
C VAL A 590 47.27 39.35 5.33
N GLU A 591 47.30 40.67 5.12
CA GLU A 591 46.42 41.38 4.17
C GLU A 591 46.52 40.82 2.75
N LYS A 592 47.74 40.49 2.29
CA LYS A 592 47.98 39.89 0.96
C LYS A 592 47.37 38.49 0.85
N MET A 593 47.43 37.68 1.89
CA MET A 593 46.86 36.32 1.90
C MET A 593 45.33 36.36 1.99
N LEU A 594 44.79 37.21 2.84
CA LEU A 594 43.34 37.42 2.96
C LEU A 594 42.72 37.94 1.65
N LYS A 595 43.42 38.81 0.91
CA LYS A 595 43.04 39.23 -0.46
C LYS A 595 43.03 38.08 -1.48
N LYS A 596 43.75 36.98 -1.24
CA LYS A 596 43.81 35.80 -2.12
C LYS A 596 42.69 34.79 -1.82
N TYR A 597 42.23 34.74 -0.56
CA TYR A 597 41.28 33.74 -0.06
C TYR A 597 39.97 34.32 0.49
N ASN A 598 39.66 35.56 0.13
CA ASN A 598 38.46 36.30 0.52
C ASN A 598 37.16 35.47 0.57
N ASN A 599 36.83 34.73 -0.47
CA ASN A 599 35.58 33.97 -0.57
C ASN A 599 35.54 32.71 0.32
N ILE A 600 36.70 32.24 0.81
CA ILE A 600 36.85 31.04 1.66
C ILE A 600 37.03 31.45 3.13
N ALA A 601 37.86 32.46 3.39
CA ALA A 601 38.20 32.89 4.74
C ALA A 601 37.03 33.65 5.40
N VAL A 602 36.70 33.22 6.62
CA VAL A 602 35.77 33.88 7.53
C VAL A 602 36.53 34.19 8.82
N VAL A 603 36.52 35.45 9.25
CA VAL A 603 37.22 35.89 10.46
C VAL A 603 36.26 35.87 11.65
N GLU A 604 36.52 34.99 12.62
CA GLU A 604 35.78 34.92 13.88
C GLU A 604 36.31 35.99 14.84
N LEU A 605 35.42 36.87 15.31
CA LEU A 605 35.71 37.91 16.30
C LEU A 605 35.00 37.57 17.61
N THR A 606 35.73 37.50 18.73
CA THR A 606 35.12 37.31 20.05
C THR A 606 34.41 38.59 20.50
N GLU A 607 33.25 38.47 21.18
CA GLU A 607 32.37 39.63 21.39
C GLU A 607 32.91 40.66 22.40
N GLN A 608 33.85 40.28 23.28
CA GLN A 608 34.34 41.10 24.41
C GLN A 608 35.34 42.21 24.01
N ALA A 609 35.38 42.60 22.73
CA ALA A 609 36.36 43.52 22.14
C ALA A 609 36.00 45.02 22.26
N GLU A 610 36.82 45.83 22.95
CA GLU A 610 36.70 47.30 22.91
C GLU A 610 37.60 47.94 21.82
N MET A 611 37.00 48.23 20.65
CA MET A 611 37.63 48.99 19.55
C MET A 611 36.91 50.32 19.26
N SER A 612 37.68 51.35 18.87
CA SER A 612 37.12 52.65 18.46
C SER A 612 36.42 52.58 17.10
N ASP A 613 35.40 53.42 16.88
CA ASP A 613 34.69 53.48 15.59
C ASP A 613 35.60 53.79 14.40
N LYS A 614 36.73 54.49 14.63
CA LYS A 614 37.70 54.76 13.57
C LYS A 614 38.47 53.49 13.21
N ASP A 615 39.01 52.77 14.20
CA ASP A 615 39.73 51.51 13.97
C ASP A 615 38.80 50.45 13.34
N LEU A 616 37.53 50.42 13.77
CA LEU A 616 36.54 49.45 13.32
C LEU A 616 35.99 49.73 11.91
N GLU A 617 35.74 50.99 11.55
CA GLU A 617 35.34 51.33 10.17
C GLU A 617 36.53 51.18 9.21
N GLU A 618 37.76 51.46 9.66
CA GLU A 618 38.98 51.16 8.89
C GLU A 618 39.16 49.64 8.68
N LEU A 619 38.89 48.80 9.70
CA LEU A 619 38.90 47.33 9.58
C LEU A 619 37.82 46.79 8.62
N LYS A 620 36.57 47.27 8.73
CA LYS A 620 35.49 46.82 7.84
C LYS A 620 35.66 47.31 6.41
N ASP A 621 36.08 48.56 6.19
CA ASP A 621 36.33 49.02 4.82
C ASP A 621 37.52 48.27 4.21
N GLN A 622 38.53 47.86 5.00
CA GLN A 622 39.55 46.90 4.56
C GLN A 622 38.92 45.54 4.17
N PHE A 623 38.29 44.83 5.11
CA PHE A 623 37.75 43.48 4.84
C PHE A 623 36.71 43.46 3.72
N ARG A 624 35.87 44.48 3.60
CA ARG A 624 34.89 44.63 2.51
C ARG A 624 35.53 44.95 1.16
N ARG A 625 36.61 45.74 1.10
CA ARG A 625 37.40 45.91 -0.13
C ARG A 625 38.11 44.62 -0.56
N TYR A 626 38.26 43.66 0.36
CA TYR A 626 38.90 42.38 0.08
C TYR A 626 37.86 41.29 -0.21
N GLY A 627 36.67 41.36 0.36
CA GLY A 627 35.56 40.40 0.18
C GLY A 627 35.56 39.27 1.20
N ILE A 628 36.16 39.48 2.37
CA ILE A 628 36.34 38.48 3.44
C ILE A 628 35.10 38.45 4.32
N GLY A 629 34.61 37.27 4.67
CA GLY A 629 33.49 37.12 5.60
C GLY A 629 33.90 37.32 7.07
N ILE A 630 32.93 37.63 7.93
CA ILE A 630 33.12 37.80 9.38
C ILE A 630 32.14 36.87 10.12
N ALA A 631 32.56 36.36 11.27
CA ALA A 631 31.77 35.56 12.20
C ALA A 631 31.89 36.11 13.63
N VAL A 632 30.94 35.77 14.50
CA VAL A 632 30.96 36.15 15.93
C VAL A 632 30.76 34.90 16.80
N ASP A 633 31.57 34.80 17.86
CA ASP A 633 31.78 33.58 18.64
C ASP A 633 31.18 33.62 20.07
N ASP A 634 31.18 32.47 20.76
CA ASP A 634 30.78 32.24 22.16
C ASP A 634 29.34 32.70 22.54
N TYR A 635 28.35 32.55 21.65
CA TYR A 635 27.00 33.11 21.83
C TYR A 635 26.09 32.38 22.83
N GLY A 636 26.39 32.42 24.15
CA GLY A 636 25.45 31.93 25.17
C GLY A 636 25.60 32.22 26.68
N THR A 637 26.58 32.98 27.15
CA THR A 637 27.16 32.72 28.50
C THR A 637 27.33 33.94 29.43
N GLY A 638 26.92 35.15 29.01
CA GLY A 638 27.38 36.43 29.60
C GLY A 638 26.46 37.65 29.42
N TYR A 639 27.02 38.87 29.55
CA TYR A 639 26.29 40.17 29.60
C TYR A 639 26.22 40.88 28.21
N SER A 640 25.77 40.18 27.17
CA SER A 640 25.94 40.54 25.74
C SER A 640 24.81 41.32 25.05
N ASN A 641 25.04 41.91 23.85
CA ASN A 641 24.02 42.77 23.20
C ASN A 641 24.15 43.02 21.66
N ILE A 642 23.01 43.04 20.96
CA ILE A 642 22.89 43.01 19.49
C ILE A 642 23.50 44.20 18.72
N THR A 643 23.80 45.31 19.40
CA THR A 643 24.42 46.50 18.77
C THR A 643 25.83 46.22 18.26
N ASN A 644 26.57 45.29 18.88
CA ASN A 644 27.86 44.84 18.34
C ASN A 644 27.66 44.14 16.99
N LEU A 645 26.67 43.25 16.88
CA LEU A 645 26.37 42.53 15.65
C LEU A 645 26.02 43.48 14.48
N LEU A 646 25.30 44.58 14.74
CA LEU A 646 25.04 45.62 13.72
C LEU A 646 26.24 46.57 13.46
N ARG A 647 27.17 46.74 14.41
CA ARG A 647 28.45 47.45 14.15
C ARG A 647 29.36 46.61 13.24
N TYR A 648 29.37 45.29 13.41
CA TYR A 648 30.18 44.36 12.61
C TYR A 648 29.54 43.98 11.26
N MET A 649 28.23 43.69 11.22
CA MET A 649 27.50 43.05 10.10
C MET A 649 28.21 41.78 9.55
N PRO A 650 28.35 40.73 10.38
CA PRO A 650 28.95 39.45 9.99
C PRO A 650 27.97 38.55 9.21
N GLU A 651 28.48 37.46 8.63
CA GLU A 651 27.68 36.41 7.99
C GLU A 651 27.34 35.22 8.91
N TYR A 652 27.97 35.09 10.10
CA TYR A 652 27.79 33.92 10.99
C TYR A 652 27.77 34.23 12.49
N VAL A 653 27.09 33.38 13.28
CA VAL A 653 27.00 33.40 14.75
C VAL A 653 27.11 31.97 15.32
N LYS A 654 27.86 31.76 16.42
CA LYS A 654 28.11 30.45 17.07
C LYS A 654 27.55 30.41 18.50
N ILE A 655 26.79 29.38 18.91
CA ILE A 655 26.03 29.30 20.17
C ILE A 655 26.72 28.36 21.18
N ASP A 656 27.09 28.91 22.35
CA ASP A 656 27.94 28.29 23.39
C ASP A 656 27.38 26.98 24.00
N ARG A 657 28.28 25.99 24.13
CA ARG A 657 28.08 24.66 24.72
C ARG A 657 27.45 24.63 26.12
N ALA A 658 27.68 25.62 26.98
CA ALA A 658 27.15 25.70 28.34
C ALA A 658 25.62 25.79 28.37
N LEU A 659 25.00 26.40 27.34
CA LEU A 659 23.55 26.33 27.14
C LEU A 659 23.10 24.95 26.68
N LEU A 660 23.92 24.26 25.89
CA LEU A 660 23.57 22.99 25.26
C LEU A 660 23.81 21.79 26.18
N THR A 661 24.74 21.89 27.14
CA THR A 661 25.09 20.81 28.08
C THR A 661 23.89 20.42 28.96
N GLU A 662 23.50 19.14 28.99
CA GLU A 662 22.32 18.61 29.72
C GLU A 662 20.95 19.28 29.37
N ILE A 663 20.87 20.01 28.24
CA ILE A 663 19.69 20.78 27.81
C ILE A 663 18.39 19.94 27.74
N GLN A 664 18.49 18.64 27.43
CA GLN A 664 17.37 17.69 27.36
C GLN A 664 16.60 17.58 28.68
N THR A 665 17.25 17.78 29.83
CA THR A 665 16.62 17.70 31.16
C THR A 665 16.06 19.05 31.65
N SER A 666 16.43 20.15 30.99
CA SER A 666 16.06 21.52 31.37
C SER A 666 15.23 22.20 30.29
N ALA A 667 13.90 22.12 30.43
CA ALA A 667 12.93 22.84 29.59
C ALA A 667 13.16 24.37 29.56
N GLN A 668 13.93 24.91 30.52
CA GLN A 668 14.32 26.32 30.59
C GLN A 668 15.48 26.65 29.65
N LYS A 669 16.54 25.83 29.61
CA LYS A 669 17.64 25.97 28.62
C LYS A 669 17.10 25.83 27.19
N GLN A 670 16.10 24.96 27.00
CA GLN A 670 15.50 24.69 25.70
C GLN A 670 14.91 25.93 25.03
N HIS A 671 13.89 26.58 25.62
CA HIS A 671 13.17 27.66 24.93
C HIS A 671 14.08 28.82 24.48
N PHE A 672 15.16 29.08 25.21
CA PHE A 672 16.13 30.14 24.90
C PHE A 672 16.86 29.95 23.56
N VAL A 673 17.41 28.75 23.32
CA VAL A 673 18.26 28.50 22.13
C VAL A 673 17.47 28.56 20.81
N ARG A 674 16.16 28.26 20.83
CA ARG A 674 15.31 28.18 19.62
C ARG A 674 15.37 29.43 18.74
N GLU A 675 15.18 30.57 19.37
CA GLU A 675 14.76 31.77 18.67
C GLU A 675 15.96 32.60 18.16
N VAL A 676 17.17 32.30 18.65
CA VAL A 676 18.45 32.90 18.20
C VAL A 676 18.63 32.76 16.68
N ILE A 677 18.19 31.63 16.13
CA ILE A 677 18.41 31.27 14.73
C ILE A 677 17.51 32.08 13.79
N GLU A 678 16.23 32.29 14.12
CA GLU A 678 15.28 33.01 13.25
C GLU A 678 15.70 34.46 12.96
N PHE A 679 16.41 35.12 13.89
CA PHE A 679 16.96 36.45 13.64
C PHE A 679 18.04 36.44 12.55
N CYS A 680 18.90 35.42 12.56
CA CYS A 680 20.04 35.33 11.67
C CYS A 680 19.55 35.23 10.22
N HIS A 681 18.60 34.31 9.97
CA HIS A 681 17.94 34.09 8.68
C HIS A 681 17.50 35.37 7.99
N ALA A 682 16.74 36.21 8.69
CA ALA A 682 16.11 37.40 8.11
C ALA A 682 17.13 38.47 7.63
N ASN A 683 18.37 38.41 8.13
CA ASN A 683 19.46 39.31 7.74
C ASN A 683 20.45 38.63 6.77
N ASN A 684 20.22 37.36 6.41
CA ASN A 684 21.13 36.49 5.65
C ASN A 684 22.42 36.13 6.41
N ILE A 685 22.29 35.92 7.73
CA ILE A 685 23.30 35.41 8.65
C ILE A 685 22.93 33.96 8.98
N MET A 686 23.90 33.08 9.28
CA MET A 686 23.63 31.68 9.68
C MET A 686 24.06 31.39 11.12
N ALA A 687 23.34 30.49 11.81
CA ALA A 687 23.52 30.22 13.24
C ALA A 687 23.94 28.76 13.55
N LEU A 688 25.08 28.64 14.25
CA LEU A 688 25.75 27.39 14.61
C LEU A 688 25.49 26.99 16.06
N ALA A 689 25.04 25.76 16.34
CA ALA A 689 25.05 25.15 17.67
C ALA A 689 26.37 24.41 17.95
N GLU A 690 27.12 24.82 18.97
CA GLU A 690 28.50 24.37 19.21
C GLU A 690 28.67 23.39 20.39
N GLY A 691 29.66 22.49 20.28
CA GLY A 691 30.11 21.65 21.38
C GLY A 691 29.12 20.54 21.77
N VAL A 692 28.31 20.07 20.83
CA VAL A 692 27.35 18.97 21.04
C VAL A 692 28.10 17.63 21.26
N GLU A 693 27.84 16.94 22.38
CA GLU A 693 28.55 15.71 22.77
C GLU A 693 27.68 14.46 22.89
N THR A 694 26.36 14.58 23.03
CA THR A 694 25.42 13.45 23.15
C THR A 694 24.27 13.50 22.15
N SER A 695 23.62 12.34 21.90
CA SER A 695 22.42 12.24 21.05
C SER A 695 21.29 13.11 21.60
N GLU A 696 21.10 13.13 22.91
CA GLU A 696 20.00 13.86 23.56
C GLU A 696 20.21 15.37 23.54
N GLU A 697 21.45 15.85 23.62
CA GLU A 697 21.79 17.25 23.40
C GLU A 697 21.59 17.61 21.92
N LEU A 698 22.15 16.84 20.99
CA LEU A 698 21.99 17.00 19.54
C LEU A 698 20.51 17.13 19.17
N ARG A 699 19.73 16.15 19.62
CA ARG A 699 18.27 16.07 19.48
C ARG A 699 17.59 17.36 19.89
N THR A 700 17.99 17.86 21.05
CA THR A 700 17.35 19.00 21.69
C THR A 700 17.74 20.30 21.02
N VAL A 701 19.02 20.53 20.69
CA VAL A 701 19.44 21.78 20.04
C VAL A 701 18.91 21.89 18.62
N ILE A 702 18.77 20.75 17.92
CA ILE A 702 18.10 20.73 16.63
C ILE A 702 16.61 21.02 16.81
N LYS A 703 15.90 20.41 17.78
CA LYS A 703 14.50 20.68 18.22
C LYS A 703 14.13 22.13 18.52
N LEU A 704 15.12 22.99 18.50
CA LEU A 704 15.03 24.38 18.83
C LEU A 704 15.39 25.20 17.59
N GLY A 705 16.57 24.99 17.02
CA GLY A 705 17.27 26.10 16.39
C GLY A 705 17.99 25.79 15.07
N ALA A 706 19.13 25.12 15.18
CA ALA A 706 20.32 25.36 14.35
C ALA A 706 20.13 25.41 12.82
N ASP A 707 20.93 26.26 12.15
CA ASP A 707 21.32 26.09 10.74
C ASP A 707 22.49 25.13 10.62
N LEU A 708 23.43 25.24 11.54
CA LEU A 708 24.71 24.54 11.52
C LEU A 708 24.97 23.87 12.88
N ILE A 709 25.71 22.76 12.92
CA ILE A 709 26.05 22.03 14.14
C ILE A 709 27.54 21.70 14.14
N GLN A 710 28.16 21.82 15.30
CA GLN A 710 29.53 21.37 15.55
C GLN A 710 29.60 20.74 16.95
N GLY A 711 30.46 19.75 17.11
CA GLY A 711 30.59 19.01 18.37
C GLY A 711 31.22 17.64 18.19
N TYR A 712 31.69 17.02 19.27
CA TYR A 712 32.34 15.71 19.21
C TYR A 712 31.40 14.56 18.87
N TYR A 713 30.08 14.75 18.99
CA TYR A 713 29.09 13.79 18.49
C TYR A 713 29.03 13.79 16.95
N ILE A 714 29.28 14.94 16.32
CA ILE A 714 29.32 15.10 14.86
C ILE A 714 30.64 14.55 14.32
N ALA A 715 31.74 15.19 14.71
CA ALA A 715 33.11 14.79 14.40
C ALA A 715 34.10 15.55 15.30
N ARG A 716 35.22 14.90 15.64
CA ARG A 716 36.29 15.54 16.42
C ARG A 716 37.24 16.34 15.51
N PRO A 717 37.83 17.46 15.97
CA PRO A 717 38.81 18.25 15.22
C PRO A 717 39.96 17.39 14.69
N SER A 718 40.22 17.43 13.38
CA SER A 718 41.16 16.55 12.69
C SER A 718 42.23 17.31 11.91
N ALA A 719 43.47 16.83 11.93
CA ALA A 719 44.54 17.33 11.05
C ALA A 719 44.31 16.97 9.57
N ARG A 720 43.54 15.90 9.29
CA ARG A 720 43.05 15.58 7.94
C ARG A 720 41.66 16.18 7.77
N ILE A 721 41.49 17.03 6.77
CA ILE A 721 40.19 17.62 6.40
C ILE A 721 39.20 16.49 6.10
N VAL A 722 38.09 16.45 6.84
CA VAL A 722 37.04 15.43 6.72
C VAL A 722 36.05 15.89 5.65
N GLN A 723 35.78 15.06 4.64
CA GLN A 723 34.94 15.45 3.50
C GLN A 723 33.47 15.00 3.63
N ALA A 724 33.15 14.10 4.57
CA ALA A 724 31.78 13.71 4.92
C ALA A 724 31.71 13.24 6.39
N VAL A 725 30.54 13.41 7.03
CA VAL A 725 30.23 12.91 8.38
C VAL A 725 29.45 11.58 8.29
N ASP A 726 29.54 10.75 9.34
CA ASP A 726 28.90 9.43 9.40
C ASP A 726 27.39 9.47 9.08
N THR A 727 26.94 8.63 8.14
CA THR A 727 25.57 8.63 7.63
C THR A 727 24.52 8.43 8.73
N ASN A 728 24.84 7.70 9.80
CA ASN A 728 23.90 7.47 10.90
C ASN A 728 23.71 8.74 11.74
N VAL A 729 24.81 9.44 12.04
CA VAL A 729 24.77 10.75 12.72
C VAL A 729 24.05 11.77 11.83
N ARG A 730 24.26 11.75 10.51
CA ARG A 730 23.51 12.59 9.56
C ARG A 730 22.02 12.26 9.53
N MET A 731 21.65 10.98 9.44
CA MET A 731 20.26 10.53 9.48
C MET A 731 19.56 10.88 10.80
N GLU A 732 20.31 10.90 11.90
CA GLU A 732 19.88 11.31 13.22
C GLU A 732 19.72 12.83 13.33
N ILE A 733 20.66 13.63 12.82
CA ILE A 733 20.52 15.08 12.63
C ILE A 733 19.21 15.37 11.88
N SER A 734 19.02 14.79 10.69
CA SER A 734 17.83 15.00 9.88
C SER A 734 16.54 14.50 10.54
N ARG A 735 16.60 13.41 11.33
CA ARG A 735 15.45 12.94 12.13
C ARG A 735 15.07 14.01 13.16
N TYR A 736 16.06 14.53 13.86
CA TYR A 736 15.90 15.53 14.91
C TYR A 736 15.56 16.92 14.33
N HIS A 737 15.90 17.20 13.07
CA HIS A 737 15.47 18.39 12.32
C HIS A 737 14.00 18.33 11.92
N ARG A 738 13.47 17.13 11.68
CA ARG A 738 12.03 16.93 11.63
C ARG A 738 11.43 17.07 13.04
N GLU A 739 12.02 16.46 14.08
CA GLU A 739 11.46 16.51 15.46
C GLU A 739 11.40 17.91 16.11
N ARG A 740 12.39 18.79 15.88
CA ARG A 740 12.31 19.83 14.86
C ARG A 740 11.01 20.58 14.61
N GLU A 741 10.87 20.89 13.33
CA GLU A 741 9.74 21.53 12.66
C GLU A 741 8.39 20.96 13.13
N ASP A 742 8.42 19.71 13.58
CA ASP A 742 7.30 18.91 13.97
C ASP A 742 6.93 18.97 15.47
N GLY A 743 7.89 18.89 16.42
CA GLY A 743 7.72 19.16 17.86
C GLY A 743 7.41 18.00 18.85
N THR A 744 8.06 16.81 18.81
CA THR A 744 7.82 15.72 19.84
C THR A 744 9.02 15.07 20.50
N SER A 745 8.84 14.67 21.76
CA SER A 745 9.71 13.73 22.47
C SER A 745 9.43 12.27 22.09
N ASP A 746 9.92 11.85 20.94
CA ASP A 746 9.84 10.46 20.49
C ASP A 746 10.63 9.52 21.44
N ARG A 747 10.16 8.29 21.66
CA ARG A 747 10.91 7.19 22.28
C ARG A 747 11.03 6.05 21.26
N SER A 748 12.24 5.49 21.11
CA SER A 748 12.55 4.48 20.10
C SER A 748 12.68 3.06 20.68
N TYR A 749 12.09 2.10 19.98
CA TYR A 749 12.24 0.66 20.22
C TYR A 749 13.04 0.03 19.07
N ILE A 750 14.09 -0.72 19.40
CA ILE A 750 14.94 -1.42 18.42
C ILE A 750 14.35 -2.81 18.17
N ALA A 751 13.77 -3.01 16.98
CA ALA A 751 13.23 -4.28 16.56
C ALA A 751 14.32 -5.25 16.06
N GLY A 752 13.98 -6.52 15.90
CA GLY A 752 14.94 -7.58 15.55
C GLY A 752 15.62 -8.25 16.77
N ARG A 753 15.44 -7.75 17.99
CA ARG A 753 15.77 -8.52 19.22
C ARG A 753 14.82 -9.71 19.43
N VAL A 754 13.58 -9.56 18.97
CA VAL A 754 12.54 -10.60 18.84
C VAL A 754 11.87 -10.45 17.48
N GLY A 755 11.53 -11.55 16.81
CA GLY A 755 10.93 -11.53 15.48
C GLY A 755 9.45 -11.08 15.42
N ARG A 756 8.78 -10.92 16.57
CA ARG A 756 7.38 -10.46 16.65
C ARG A 756 7.25 -9.36 17.72
N VAL A 757 6.81 -8.18 17.30
CA VAL A 757 6.73 -6.94 18.09
C VAL A 757 5.26 -6.53 18.24
N SER A 758 4.81 -6.19 19.45
CA SER A 758 3.40 -5.81 19.69
C SER A 758 3.27 -4.32 19.99
N ILE A 759 2.56 -3.60 19.11
CA ILE A 759 2.21 -2.19 19.28
C ILE A 759 1.46 -1.95 20.60
N SER A 760 0.58 -2.88 20.99
CA SER A 760 -0.16 -2.84 22.26
C SER A 760 0.74 -2.93 23.51
N ASN A 761 2.03 -3.26 23.39
CA ASN A 761 3.01 -3.14 24.47
C ASN A 761 3.86 -1.87 24.31
N LEU A 762 4.29 -1.54 23.09
CA LEU A 762 5.02 -0.30 22.80
C LEU A 762 4.28 0.96 23.27
N ILE A 763 2.96 1.02 23.07
CA ILE A 763 2.10 2.11 23.57
C ILE A 763 2.15 2.22 25.11
N LYS A 764 2.26 1.11 25.85
CA LYS A 764 2.36 1.10 27.33
C LYS A 764 3.73 1.55 27.84
N GLU A 765 4.73 1.59 26.96
CA GLU A 765 6.10 2.03 27.22
C GLU A 765 6.33 3.47 26.71
N ASP A 766 5.24 4.17 26.32
CA ASP A 766 5.17 5.43 25.57
C ASP A 766 6.15 5.49 24.37
N THR A 767 6.36 4.35 23.69
CA THR A 767 7.16 4.26 22.46
C THR A 767 6.41 4.92 21.31
N THR A 768 7.13 5.67 20.47
CA THR A 768 6.60 6.37 19.29
C THR A 768 7.33 6.00 17.99
N THR A 769 8.43 5.25 18.08
CA THR A 769 9.30 4.93 16.93
C THR A 769 9.76 3.49 17.01
N ILE A 770 9.64 2.73 15.92
CA ILE A 770 10.23 1.39 15.77
C ILE A 770 11.41 1.52 14.81
N VAL A 771 12.61 1.20 15.28
CA VAL A 771 13.85 1.22 14.48
C VAL A 771 14.18 -0.20 14.00
N ILE A 772 14.46 -0.35 12.70
CA ILE A 772 14.71 -1.61 12.01
C ILE A 772 16.05 -1.56 11.27
N GLY A 773 16.83 -2.64 11.32
CA GLY A 773 18.11 -2.76 10.61
C GLY A 773 19.37 -2.35 11.39
N GLU A 774 19.28 -2.26 12.71
CA GLU A 774 20.48 -2.08 13.56
C GLU A 774 21.39 -3.32 13.48
N LYS A 775 22.72 -3.13 13.59
CA LYS A 775 23.70 -4.17 13.23
C LYS A 775 23.78 -5.35 14.21
N ASP A 776 23.42 -5.14 15.48
CA ASP A 776 23.53 -6.13 16.56
C ASP A 776 22.18 -6.82 16.90
N VAL A 777 21.35 -7.10 15.89
CA VAL A 777 20.02 -7.72 16.06
C VAL A 777 19.97 -9.19 15.61
N THR A 778 19.09 -9.98 16.25
CA THR A 778 19.00 -11.44 16.09
C THR A 778 18.14 -11.86 14.90
N PHE A 779 17.10 -11.08 14.58
CA PHE A 779 16.12 -11.35 13.53
C PHE A 779 16.12 -10.19 12.51
N ARG A 780 16.29 -10.51 11.22
CA ARG A 780 16.07 -9.54 10.12
C ARG A 780 14.59 -9.40 9.79
N ASP A 781 13.88 -10.52 9.67
CA ASP A 781 12.45 -10.52 9.38
C ASP A 781 11.66 -10.23 10.66
N ILE A 782 10.75 -9.26 10.58
CA ILE A 782 10.08 -8.67 11.75
C ILE A 782 8.57 -8.57 11.48
N THR A 783 7.76 -9.23 12.32
CA THR A 783 6.30 -9.04 12.33
C THR A 783 5.88 -8.02 13.39
N ILE A 784 5.27 -6.92 12.96
CA ILE A 784 4.68 -5.91 13.84
C ILE A 784 3.17 -6.17 13.93
N VAL A 785 2.67 -6.24 15.15
CA VAL A 785 1.29 -6.66 15.45
C VAL A 785 0.56 -5.53 16.14
N GLY A 786 -0.47 -5.01 15.48
CA GLY A 786 -1.38 -4.01 16.01
C GLY A 786 -2.66 -4.62 16.59
N THR A 787 -3.63 -3.74 16.80
CA THR A 787 -5.02 -4.10 17.12
C THR A 787 -5.90 -3.24 16.22
N PRO A 788 -6.85 -3.81 15.44
CA PRO A 788 -7.65 -3.05 14.48
C PRO A 788 -8.30 -1.80 15.11
N GLY A 789 -8.10 -0.65 14.48
CA GLY A 789 -8.67 0.63 14.92
C GLY A 789 -8.00 1.31 16.13
N ILE A 790 -7.02 0.68 16.80
CA ILE A 790 -6.24 1.36 17.85
C ILE A 790 -5.13 2.18 17.20
N ARG A 791 -5.35 3.50 17.07
CA ARG A 791 -4.30 4.46 16.70
C ARG A 791 -3.15 4.38 17.69
N SER A 792 -1.92 4.22 17.19
CA SER A 792 -0.74 4.00 18.03
C SER A 792 0.09 5.26 18.31
N ASP A 793 0.07 6.25 17.42
CA ASP A 793 1.05 7.33 17.38
C ASP A 793 2.51 6.81 17.38
N ILE A 794 2.70 5.70 16.67
CA ILE A 794 4.00 5.11 16.34
C ILE A 794 4.28 5.28 14.84
N HIS A 795 5.55 5.52 14.49
CA HIS A 795 6.10 5.40 13.14
C HIS A 795 7.27 4.40 13.09
N ILE A 796 7.69 4.00 11.89
CA ILE A 796 8.79 3.07 11.65
C ILE A 796 9.95 3.81 10.96
N GLU A 797 11.19 3.57 11.39
CA GLU A 797 12.41 3.95 10.68
C GLU A 797 13.21 2.69 10.31
N VAL A 798 13.51 2.52 9.02
CA VAL A 798 14.38 1.47 8.49
C VAL A 798 15.74 2.08 8.16
N LEU A 799 16.80 1.49 8.70
CA LEU A 799 18.17 1.98 8.57
C LEU A 799 18.85 1.56 7.25
N GLU A 800 19.93 2.25 6.90
CA GLU A 800 20.73 2.00 5.70
C GLU A 800 21.31 0.58 5.69
N GLY A 801 21.23 -0.11 4.54
CA GLY A 801 21.70 -1.48 4.39
C GLY A 801 20.78 -2.55 4.97
N PHE A 802 19.56 -2.20 5.41
CA PHE A 802 18.54 -3.21 5.74
C PHE A 802 18.07 -3.94 4.48
N ASP A 803 17.91 -5.24 4.59
CA ASP A 803 17.51 -6.13 3.50
C ASP A 803 16.75 -7.31 4.12
N GLY A 804 15.43 -7.33 3.99
CA GLY A 804 14.56 -8.29 4.68
C GLY A 804 13.07 -7.93 4.69
N ARG A 805 12.27 -8.75 5.38
CA ARG A 805 10.80 -8.68 5.38
C ARG A 805 10.24 -8.00 6.63
N ILE A 806 9.32 -7.07 6.43
CA ILE A 806 8.53 -6.45 7.50
C ILE A 806 7.07 -6.86 7.30
N THR A 807 6.51 -7.64 8.22
CA THR A 807 5.07 -7.99 8.18
C THR A 807 4.29 -7.05 9.08
N LEU A 808 3.25 -6.41 8.55
CA LEU A 808 2.28 -5.62 9.31
C LEU A 808 0.98 -6.40 9.47
N GLU A 809 0.63 -6.74 10.71
CA GLU A 809 -0.58 -7.48 11.06
C GLU A 809 -1.53 -6.56 11.86
N ASN A 810 -2.58 -6.07 11.20
CA ASN A 810 -3.58 -5.15 11.77
C ASN A 810 -2.98 -3.87 12.40
N VAL A 811 -1.98 -3.29 11.75
CA VAL A 811 -1.16 -2.18 12.26
C VAL A 811 -1.76 -0.82 11.87
N SER A 812 -2.07 0.00 12.88
CA SER A 812 -2.43 1.41 12.71
C SER A 812 -1.29 2.30 13.19
N LEU A 813 -0.55 2.89 12.25
CA LEU A 813 0.48 3.91 12.49
C LEU A 813 -0.12 5.30 12.29
N SER A 814 0.45 6.29 12.97
CA SER A 814 0.06 7.68 12.74
C SER A 814 1.25 8.61 12.79
N ASN A 815 1.28 9.51 11.81
CA ASN A 815 2.22 10.58 11.65
C ASN A 815 2.17 11.49 12.88
N ILE A 816 3.24 11.44 13.65
CA ILE A 816 3.60 12.47 14.60
C ILE A 816 4.21 13.64 13.81
N LYS A 817 3.33 14.55 13.38
CA LYS A 817 3.60 15.82 12.69
C LYS A 817 4.54 15.69 11.46
N ASN A 818 3.99 15.75 10.25
CA ASN A 818 4.70 15.73 8.95
C ASN A 818 5.76 14.61 8.69
N ARG A 819 5.92 13.63 9.57
CA ARG A 819 6.72 12.41 9.35
C ARG A 819 5.99 11.43 8.40
N PRO A 820 6.70 10.72 7.50
CA PRO A 820 6.15 9.50 6.93
C PRO A 820 5.93 8.47 8.06
N CYS A 821 4.85 7.69 8.01
CA CYS A 821 4.60 6.64 8.99
C CYS A 821 5.61 5.49 8.87
N ILE A 822 6.21 5.30 7.69
CA ILE A 822 7.33 4.38 7.47
C ILE A 822 8.41 5.13 6.69
N ARG A 823 9.61 5.26 7.28
CA ARG A 823 10.75 5.96 6.69
C ARG A 823 11.84 4.95 6.33
N MET A 824 12.11 4.73 5.05
CA MET A 824 13.33 4.02 4.63
C MET A 824 14.52 4.98 4.51
N ALA A 825 15.71 4.39 4.60
CA ALA A 825 16.99 5.02 4.30
C ALA A 825 17.50 4.58 2.90
N GLU A 826 18.55 5.21 2.41
CA GLU A 826 19.26 4.78 1.21
C GLU A 826 19.79 3.35 1.36
N ASN A 827 20.07 2.69 0.23
CA ASN A 827 20.66 1.35 0.16
C ASN A 827 19.88 0.29 0.98
N SER A 828 18.54 0.39 1.04
CA SER A 828 17.68 -0.55 1.77
C SER A 828 16.66 -1.25 0.87
N ASN A 829 16.45 -2.55 1.11
CA ASN A 829 15.50 -3.40 0.40
C ASN A 829 14.45 -3.90 1.39
N VAL A 830 13.18 -3.56 1.17
CA VAL A 830 12.09 -3.87 2.10
C VAL A 830 10.99 -4.62 1.39
N THR A 831 10.71 -5.85 1.84
CA THR A 831 9.46 -6.53 1.51
C THR A 831 8.43 -6.26 2.60
N LEU A 832 7.47 -5.38 2.32
CA LEU A 832 6.37 -5.02 3.22
C LEU A 832 5.19 -5.97 3.00
N SER A 833 5.01 -6.90 3.92
CA SER A 833 3.98 -7.94 3.87
C SER A 833 2.77 -7.50 4.71
N LEU A 834 1.59 -7.36 4.09
CA LEU A 834 0.38 -6.85 4.73
C LEU A 834 -0.60 -7.97 5.08
N VAL A 835 -1.11 -7.95 6.31
CA VAL A 835 -2.13 -8.88 6.82
C VAL A 835 -3.19 -8.12 7.60
N GLY A 836 -4.47 -8.37 7.33
CA GLY A 836 -5.60 -7.69 7.97
C GLY A 836 -5.69 -6.19 7.65
N GLU A 837 -6.25 -5.40 8.58
CA GLU A 837 -6.53 -3.97 8.36
C GLU A 837 -5.39 -3.06 8.80
N ASN A 838 -4.62 -2.51 7.87
CA ASN A 838 -3.47 -1.63 8.15
C ASN A 838 -3.76 -0.18 7.74
N PHE A 839 -3.34 0.77 8.59
CA PHE A 839 -3.70 2.19 8.48
C PHE A 839 -2.50 3.11 8.75
N LEU A 840 -2.27 4.09 7.88
CA LEU A 840 -1.21 5.10 8.02
C LEU A 840 -1.85 6.51 8.04
N GLN A 841 -2.00 7.11 9.21
CA GLN A 841 -2.71 8.39 9.34
C GLN A 841 -1.77 9.60 9.35
N GLY A 842 -1.92 10.49 8.37
CA GLY A 842 -1.26 11.78 8.24
C GLY A 842 0.06 11.77 7.47
N GLY A 843 0.66 10.61 7.20
CA GLY A 843 1.96 10.50 6.55
C GLY A 843 2.17 9.16 5.85
N GLY A 844 2.86 9.19 4.71
CA GLY A 844 3.04 8.03 3.82
C GLY A 844 4.22 7.12 4.15
N ILE A 845 4.72 6.44 3.12
CA ILE A 845 5.93 5.62 3.14
C ILE A 845 7.03 6.33 2.32
N LYS A 846 8.19 6.60 2.91
CA LYS A 846 9.35 7.19 2.21
C LYS A 846 10.28 6.08 1.68
N VAL A 847 10.55 6.11 0.38
CA VAL A 847 11.40 5.21 -0.42
C VAL A 847 12.47 6.06 -1.14
N PRO A 848 13.67 6.22 -0.57
CA PRO A 848 14.78 6.97 -1.20
C PRO A 848 15.29 6.35 -2.52
N GLU A 849 16.07 7.09 -3.30
CA GLU A 849 16.43 6.70 -4.68
C GLU A 849 17.27 5.40 -4.75
N GLY A 850 18.20 5.19 -3.82
CA GLY A 850 19.01 3.98 -3.74
C GLY A 850 18.32 2.83 -3.00
N SER A 851 16.99 2.79 -2.92
CA SER A 851 16.24 1.78 -2.14
C SER A 851 15.19 1.06 -2.98
N SER A 852 14.68 -0.07 -2.47
CA SER A 852 13.56 -0.79 -3.09
C SER A 852 12.50 -1.19 -2.06
N LEU A 853 11.22 -0.99 -2.42
CA LEU A 853 10.06 -1.35 -1.61
C LEU A 853 9.12 -2.24 -2.42
N THR A 854 8.99 -3.50 -2.01
CA THR A 854 8.01 -4.46 -2.55
C THR A 854 6.87 -4.61 -1.56
N ILE A 855 5.61 -4.40 -1.98
CA ILE A 855 4.43 -4.49 -1.11
C ILE A 855 3.54 -5.67 -1.53
N GLU A 856 3.31 -6.64 -0.64
CA GLU A 856 2.66 -7.93 -0.93
C GLU A 856 1.74 -8.42 0.20
N GLY A 857 0.83 -9.36 -0.09
CA GLY A 857 -0.08 -9.95 0.90
C GLY A 857 -1.57 -9.66 0.67
N ASP A 858 -2.40 -10.17 1.58
CA ASP A 858 -3.87 -10.14 1.54
C ASP A 858 -4.50 -9.01 2.40
N GLY A 859 -3.70 -8.38 3.26
CA GLY A 859 -4.14 -7.27 4.11
C GLY A 859 -4.31 -5.94 3.38
N ASN A 860 -5.33 -5.18 3.78
CA ASN A 860 -5.59 -3.84 3.30
C ASN A 860 -4.56 -2.82 3.83
N LEU A 861 -4.31 -1.77 3.04
CA LEU A 861 -3.52 -0.60 3.44
C LEU A 861 -4.27 0.68 3.10
N LYS A 862 -4.66 1.45 4.14
CA LYS A 862 -5.23 2.78 3.94
C LYS A 862 -4.34 3.90 4.50
N ILE A 863 -3.92 4.80 3.61
CA ILE A 863 -3.14 6.01 3.90
C ILE A 863 -4.07 7.22 3.77
N ILE A 864 -4.02 8.15 4.73
CA ILE A 864 -4.73 9.44 4.64
C ILE A 864 -3.73 10.56 4.93
N LEU A 865 -3.66 11.58 4.09
CA LEU A 865 -2.71 12.70 4.17
C LEU A 865 -3.48 14.03 4.15
N SER A 866 -3.01 15.00 4.93
CA SER A 866 -3.61 16.32 5.06
C SER A 866 -2.57 17.45 5.22
N ALA A 867 -1.32 17.20 4.84
CA ALA A 867 -0.23 18.19 4.93
C ALA A 867 -0.16 19.00 3.63
N SER A 868 0.27 20.26 3.73
CA SER A 868 0.36 21.16 2.56
C SER A 868 1.20 20.59 1.43
N GLU A 869 2.23 19.80 1.75
CA GLU A 869 3.05 19.09 0.77
C GLU A 869 3.17 17.64 1.26
N ASN A 870 2.76 16.67 0.45
CA ASN A 870 2.63 15.28 0.89
C ASN A 870 2.77 14.25 -0.25
N TYR A 871 3.20 13.04 0.13
CA TYR A 871 3.29 11.85 -0.72
C TYR A 871 2.76 10.61 0.03
N GLY A 872 2.07 9.70 -0.67
CA GLY A 872 1.53 8.46 -0.10
C GLY A 872 2.55 7.33 -0.02
N ILE A 873 3.15 6.95 -1.15
CA ILE A 873 4.23 5.95 -1.21
C ILE A 873 5.27 6.43 -2.23
N GLY A 874 6.51 6.67 -1.80
CA GLY A 874 7.57 7.18 -2.67
C GLY A 874 8.42 8.24 -1.97
N ASN A 875 8.61 9.43 -2.53
CA ASN A 875 9.54 10.41 -1.95
C ASN A 875 9.06 11.87 -1.99
N THR A 876 9.83 12.76 -1.35
CA THR A 876 9.61 14.21 -1.26
C THR A 876 9.55 14.91 -2.61
N ILE A 877 8.87 16.06 -2.66
CA ILE A 877 8.55 16.82 -3.90
C ILE A 877 9.75 17.46 -4.62
N ASP A 878 10.96 17.34 -4.04
CA ASP A 878 12.25 17.76 -4.57
C ASP A 878 13.27 16.61 -4.48
N SER A 879 12.82 15.37 -4.72
CA SER A 879 13.66 14.17 -4.64
C SER A 879 13.15 13.09 -5.59
N ARG A 880 14.04 12.19 -6.02
CA ARG A 880 13.70 10.95 -6.75
C ARG A 880 13.32 9.84 -5.77
N HIS A 881 12.47 8.90 -6.17
CA HIS A 881 12.22 7.67 -5.41
C HIS A 881 12.92 6.46 -6.03
N GLY A 882 13.18 5.45 -5.20
CA GLY A 882 13.77 4.19 -5.64
C GLY A 882 12.73 3.27 -6.29
N LEU A 883 13.01 1.97 -6.37
CA LEU A 883 12.08 1.02 -6.97
C LEU A 883 10.85 0.79 -6.06
N ILE A 884 9.63 1.00 -6.57
CA ILE A 884 8.38 0.69 -5.87
C ILE A 884 7.62 -0.39 -6.64
N GLU A 885 7.42 -1.56 -6.03
CA GLU A 885 6.73 -2.70 -6.64
C GLU A 885 5.53 -3.16 -5.79
N PHE A 886 4.40 -3.46 -6.43
CA PHE A 886 3.22 -3.98 -5.74
C PHE A 886 2.76 -5.33 -6.30
N TYR A 887 2.57 -6.28 -5.38
CA TYR A 887 2.01 -7.61 -5.60
C TYR A 887 0.87 -7.86 -4.60
N GLN A 888 -0.08 -6.93 -4.53
CA GLN A 888 -1.16 -6.93 -3.53
C GLN A 888 -2.39 -7.74 -3.95
N ASP A 889 -2.98 -8.46 -3.00
CA ASP A 889 -4.34 -9.00 -3.11
C ASP A 889 -5.37 -8.13 -2.32
N GLY A 890 -4.89 -7.33 -1.35
CA GLY A 890 -5.68 -6.36 -0.60
C GLY A 890 -6.02 -5.07 -1.38
N GLU A 891 -6.84 -4.21 -0.76
CA GLU A 891 -7.11 -2.86 -1.25
C GLU A 891 -6.07 -1.85 -0.72
N VAL A 892 -5.39 -1.15 -1.63
CA VAL A 892 -4.50 -0.02 -1.34
C VAL A 892 -5.24 1.28 -1.58
N HIS A 893 -5.48 2.03 -0.51
CA HIS A 893 -6.31 3.24 -0.51
C HIS A 893 -5.46 4.43 -0.05
N ILE A 894 -5.23 5.43 -0.91
CA ILE A 894 -4.43 6.62 -0.61
C ILE A 894 -5.30 7.86 -0.79
N GLU A 895 -5.56 8.58 0.30
CA GLU A 895 -6.22 9.88 0.26
C GLU A 895 -5.18 10.98 0.51
N SER A 896 -4.98 11.88 -0.45
CA SER A 896 -3.98 12.93 -0.46
C SER A 896 -4.65 14.30 -0.58
N ASN A 897 -4.62 15.09 0.49
CA ASN A 897 -5.18 16.44 0.52
C ASN A 897 -4.10 17.45 0.95
N GLY A 898 -3.92 18.54 0.21
CA GLY A 898 -2.87 19.51 0.47
C GLY A 898 -2.84 20.65 -0.54
N LYS A 899 -1.66 21.23 -0.75
CA LYS A 899 -1.35 22.17 -1.83
C LYS A 899 -0.57 21.48 -2.95
N THR A 900 0.48 20.74 -2.60
CA THR A 900 1.31 19.94 -3.51
C THR A 900 1.20 18.46 -3.12
N CYS A 901 0.62 17.64 -3.98
CA CYS A 901 0.08 16.32 -3.58
C CYS A 901 0.54 15.18 -4.50
N VAL A 902 1.09 14.10 -3.95
CA VAL A 902 1.48 12.89 -4.71
C VAL A 902 0.83 11.65 -4.10
N GLY A 903 0.17 10.82 -4.92
CA GLY A 903 -0.38 9.53 -4.48
C GLY A 903 0.74 8.49 -4.31
N ILE A 904 1.28 8.01 -5.43
CA ILE A 904 2.44 7.11 -5.49
C ILE A 904 3.50 7.78 -6.39
N GLY A 905 4.72 7.94 -5.90
CA GLY A 905 5.82 8.56 -6.65
C GLY A 905 6.54 9.68 -5.90
N SER A 906 7.02 10.73 -6.59
CA SER A 906 7.91 11.73 -5.97
C SER A 906 7.93 13.11 -6.64
N GLY A 907 8.91 13.95 -6.29
CA GLY A 907 9.21 15.18 -6.99
C GLY A 907 9.86 14.97 -8.36
N GLU A 908 10.94 14.20 -8.40
CA GLU A 908 11.91 14.21 -9.51
C GLU A 908 11.97 12.86 -10.26
N GLY A 909 11.10 11.91 -9.91
CA GLY A 909 10.86 10.64 -10.62
C GLY A 909 11.51 9.39 -10.01
N GLY A 910 11.37 8.25 -10.67
CA GLY A 910 11.81 6.94 -10.16
C GLY A 910 11.33 5.78 -11.06
N GLU A 911 11.05 4.63 -10.46
CA GLU A 911 10.51 3.44 -11.14
C GLU A 911 9.32 2.86 -10.35
N ILE A 912 8.14 2.78 -10.98
CA ILE A 912 6.90 2.32 -10.36
C ILE A 912 6.37 1.10 -11.12
N LYS A 913 6.19 -0.04 -10.46
CA LYS A 913 5.53 -1.22 -11.02
C LYS A 913 4.36 -1.68 -10.16
N ILE A 914 3.20 -1.87 -10.77
CA ILE A 914 1.99 -2.32 -10.10
C ILE A 914 1.49 -3.56 -10.84
N HIS A 915 1.73 -4.74 -10.26
CA HIS A 915 1.60 -6.03 -10.96
C HIS A 915 0.29 -6.77 -10.73
N LYS A 916 -0.46 -6.38 -9.69
CA LYS A 916 -1.83 -6.80 -9.38
C LYS A 916 -2.39 -5.98 -8.23
N GLY A 917 -3.70 -6.04 -8.03
CA GLY A 917 -4.38 -5.57 -6.82
C GLY A 917 -5.43 -4.49 -7.08
N LYS A 918 -5.98 -3.93 -6.00
CA LYS A 918 -7.02 -2.89 -6.08
C LYS A 918 -6.55 -1.57 -5.50
N TYR A 919 -6.68 -0.50 -6.27
CA TYR A 919 -6.12 0.82 -5.95
C TYR A 919 -7.20 1.90 -5.94
N ILE A 920 -7.26 2.68 -4.86
CA ILE A 920 -8.11 3.88 -4.77
C ILE A 920 -7.22 5.04 -4.36
N ILE A 921 -6.90 5.92 -5.29
CA ILE A 921 -6.06 7.10 -5.04
C ILE A 921 -6.91 8.36 -5.25
N LEU A 922 -6.95 9.23 -4.24
CA LEU A 922 -7.68 10.48 -4.23
C LEU A 922 -6.67 11.61 -4.00
N VAL A 923 -6.60 12.62 -4.87
CA VAL A 923 -5.57 13.68 -4.82
C VAL A 923 -6.22 15.05 -4.99
N ASN A 924 -6.14 15.91 -3.98
CA ASN A 924 -6.79 17.23 -3.97
C ASN A 924 -5.81 18.34 -3.55
N GLY A 925 -5.74 19.44 -4.32
CA GLY A 925 -4.81 20.55 -4.04
C GLY A 925 -4.64 21.58 -5.19
N ASP A 926 -3.54 22.34 -5.15
CA ASP A 926 -3.16 23.27 -6.23
C ASP A 926 -2.37 22.55 -7.33
N GLU A 927 -1.37 21.75 -6.96
CA GLU A 927 -0.52 20.99 -7.88
C GLU A 927 -0.38 19.53 -7.43
N GLY A 928 -0.30 18.57 -8.35
CA GLY A 928 -0.16 17.17 -7.93
C GLY A 928 -0.19 16.09 -8.99
N VAL A 929 0.07 14.86 -8.52
CA VAL A 929 0.14 13.63 -9.31
C VAL A 929 -0.56 12.47 -8.58
N GLY A 930 -1.31 11.65 -9.32
CA GLY A 930 -1.82 10.37 -8.82
C GLY A 930 -0.75 9.30 -8.69
N ILE A 931 -0.12 8.94 -9.82
CA ILE A 931 1.01 8.00 -9.91
C ILE A 931 2.08 8.59 -10.84
N GLY A 932 3.30 8.84 -10.37
CA GLY A 932 4.38 9.49 -11.13
C GLY A 932 5.03 10.65 -10.37
N SER A 933 5.55 11.67 -11.07
CA SER A 933 6.28 12.78 -10.43
C SER A 933 5.99 14.19 -10.94
N LEU A 934 6.37 15.18 -10.14
CA LEU A 934 6.07 16.59 -10.40
C LEU A 934 6.96 17.20 -11.49
N LYS A 935 8.25 16.86 -11.54
CA LYS A 935 9.25 17.46 -12.44
C LYS A 935 10.11 16.43 -13.19
N GLY A 936 9.80 15.15 -13.00
CA GLY A 936 10.75 14.06 -13.17
C GLY A 936 10.58 13.18 -14.40
N ASN A 937 11.41 12.14 -14.42
CA ASN A 937 11.35 11.05 -15.36
C ASN A 937 10.95 9.78 -14.59
N ASP A 938 9.80 9.21 -14.93
CA ASP A 938 9.29 7.95 -14.38
C ASP A 938 9.10 6.92 -15.48
N SER A 939 9.46 5.67 -15.15
CA SER A 939 8.98 4.49 -15.85
C SER A 939 7.82 3.90 -15.04
N ILE A 940 6.61 3.91 -15.62
CA ILE A 940 5.38 3.47 -14.94
C ILE A 940 4.82 2.24 -15.66
N ILE A 941 4.79 1.11 -14.96
CA ILE A 941 4.25 -0.17 -15.46
C ILE A 941 3.04 -0.55 -14.59
N ILE A 942 1.85 -0.72 -15.18
CA ILE A 942 0.62 -1.04 -14.44
C ILE A 942 -0.15 -2.16 -15.15
N HIS A 943 -0.30 -3.32 -14.48
CA HIS A 943 -1.07 -4.44 -15.02
C HIS A 943 -1.85 -5.24 -13.99
N ASP A 944 -2.91 -5.90 -14.48
CA ASP A 944 -3.83 -6.76 -13.70
C ASP A 944 -4.48 -6.05 -12.48
N VAL A 945 -4.85 -4.76 -12.62
CA VAL A 945 -5.44 -3.95 -11.54
C VAL A 945 -6.90 -3.53 -11.75
N ASP A 946 -7.62 -3.33 -10.65
CA ASP A 946 -8.83 -2.47 -10.55
C ASP A 946 -8.43 -1.15 -9.89
N MET A 947 -8.31 -0.07 -10.67
CA MET A 947 -7.77 1.21 -10.23
C MET A 947 -8.77 2.35 -10.41
N ARG A 948 -8.98 3.11 -9.32
CA ARG A 948 -9.69 4.39 -9.33
C ARG A 948 -8.74 5.52 -8.94
N LEU A 949 -8.75 6.60 -9.72
CA LEU A 949 -7.94 7.79 -9.51
C LEU A 949 -8.80 9.06 -9.61
N ASP A 950 -9.08 9.71 -8.49
CA ASP A 950 -9.86 10.96 -8.49
C ASP A 950 -8.94 12.14 -8.13
N ALA A 951 -8.75 13.09 -9.06
CA ALA A 951 -7.83 14.21 -8.94
C ALA A 951 -8.56 15.57 -9.05
N THR A 952 -8.52 16.38 -7.99
CA THR A 952 -9.04 17.75 -7.95
C THR A 952 -7.88 18.73 -7.77
N LEU A 953 -7.25 19.13 -8.87
CA LEU A 953 -5.97 19.84 -8.88
C LEU A 953 -6.02 21.07 -9.79
N TYR A 954 -5.49 22.21 -9.39
CA TYR A 954 -5.43 23.38 -10.27
C TYR A 954 -4.50 23.14 -11.48
N LYS A 955 -3.34 22.50 -11.26
CA LYS A 955 -2.44 21.90 -12.27
C LYS A 955 -2.17 20.44 -11.88
N GLY A 956 -2.31 19.43 -12.75
CA GLY A 956 -2.00 18.06 -12.30
C GLY A 956 -2.21 16.91 -13.26
N VAL A 957 -1.68 15.74 -12.88
CA VAL A 957 -1.71 14.50 -13.68
C VAL A 957 -2.31 13.34 -12.90
N CYS A 958 -3.12 12.47 -13.52
CA CYS A 958 -3.56 11.24 -12.84
C CYS A 958 -2.47 10.15 -12.87
N ILE A 959 -1.90 9.84 -14.04
CA ILE A 959 -0.78 8.88 -14.20
C ILE A 959 0.27 9.49 -15.13
N GLY A 960 1.53 9.53 -14.71
CA GLY A 960 2.61 10.26 -15.36
C GLY A 960 2.91 11.60 -14.69
N ASN A 961 3.60 12.49 -15.41
CA ASN A 961 4.45 13.50 -14.79
C ASN A 961 4.01 14.93 -15.12
N VAL A 962 3.98 15.85 -14.16
CA VAL A 962 3.50 17.23 -14.43
C VAL A 962 4.45 17.96 -15.38
N GLU A 963 5.74 17.97 -15.07
CA GLU A 963 6.84 18.40 -15.93
C GLU A 963 7.82 17.23 -16.11
N GLY A 964 8.63 17.23 -17.17
CA GLY A 964 9.52 16.11 -17.50
C GLY A 964 8.82 14.99 -18.32
N PRO A 965 9.60 14.12 -19.01
CA PRO A 965 9.05 13.10 -19.88
C PRO A 965 8.43 11.93 -19.10
N ALA A 966 7.35 11.37 -19.65
CA ALA A 966 6.68 10.18 -19.11
C ALA A 966 6.86 8.98 -20.06
N ASP A 967 7.17 7.80 -19.51
CA ASP A 967 7.16 6.51 -20.22
C ASP A 967 6.21 5.56 -19.46
N ILE A 968 5.06 5.25 -20.06
CA ILE A 968 3.92 4.60 -19.40
C ILE A 968 3.46 3.40 -20.22
N ASP A 969 3.44 2.22 -19.60
CA ASP A 969 2.98 0.97 -20.21
C ASP A 969 1.93 0.30 -19.31
N MET A 970 0.75 -0.02 -19.88
CA MET A 970 -0.41 -0.46 -19.11
C MET A 970 -1.20 -1.56 -19.82
N TRP A 971 -1.51 -2.66 -19.11
CA TRP A 971 -2.30 -3.75 -19.70
C TRP A 971 -3.23 -4.53 -18.76
N ARG A 972 -4.19 -5.26 -19.34
CA ARG A 972 -5.13 -6.18 -18.64
C ARG A 972 -5.82 -5.58 -17.40
N SER A 973 -6.12 -4.28 -17.44
CA SER A 973 -6.53 -3.50 -16.27
C SER A 973 -7.83 -2.72 -16.49
N LEU A 974 -8.56 -2.49 -15.39
CA LEU A 974 -9.71 -1.60 -15.32
C LEU A 974 -9.28 -0.29 -14.63
N VAL A 975 -9.21 0.80 -15.38
CA VAL A 975 -8.71 2.09 -14.88
C VAL A 975 -9.77 3.17 -15.05
N LYS A 976 -10.11 3.86 -13.95
CA LYS A 976 -11.16 4.89 -13.89
C LYS A 976 -10.59 6.16 -13.28
N CYS A 977 -10.42 7.20 -14.10
CA CYS A 977 -9.86 8.47 -13.68
C CYS A 977 -10.91 9.60 -13.75
N HIS A 978 -10.96 10.45 -12.71
CA HIS A 978 -11.79 11.65 -12.64
C HIS A 978 -10.90 12.87 -12.35
N GLY A 979 -10.58 13.67 -13.36
CA GLY A 979 -9.78 14.88 -13.24
C GLY A 979 -10.64 16.14 -13.26
N SER A 980 -10.41 17.09 -12.35
CA SER A 980 -10.98 18.43 -12.45
C SER A 980 -10.00 19.50 -11.98
N GLY A 981 -9.97 20.64 -12.67
CA GLY A 981 -8.87 21.60 -12.51
C GLY A 981 -8.89 22.80 -13.44
N LYS A 982 -7.70 23.38 -13.66
CA LYS A 982 -7.47 24.40 -14.70
C LYS A 982 -6.57 23.87 -15.83
N THR A 983 -5.47 23.19 -15.50
CA THR A 983 -4.57 22.54 -16.46
C THR A 983 -4.36 21.10 -16.05
N MET A 984 -4.90 20.13 -16.80
CA MET A 984 -4.91 18.71 -16.37
C MET A 984 -4.60 17.74 -17.50
N THR A 985 -3.73 16.76 -17.22
CA THR A 985 -3.56 15.57 -18.08
C THR A 985 -4.04 14.33 -17.35
N MET A 986 -4.66 13.35 -18.03
CA MET A 986 -5.06 12.09 -17.34
C MET A 986 -3.91 11.08 -17.34
N ILE A 987 -3.39 10.71 -18.52
CA ILE A 987 -2.24 9.81 -18.64
C ILE A 987 -1.20 10.44 -19.58
N GLY A 988 0.01 10.70 -19.08
CA GLY A 988 1.10 11.32 -19.86
C GLY A 988 1.77 12.48 -19.12
N THR A 989 1.81 13.68 -19.71
CA THR A 989 2.41 14.87 -19.06
C THR A 989 1.68 16.18 -19.39
N ILE A 990 1.95 17.25 -18.64
CA ILE A 990 1.51 18.61 -18.97
C ILE A 990 2.63 19.34 -19.73
N ASP A 991 3.72 19.68 -19.03
CA ASP A 991 4.78 20.55 -19.53
C ASP A 991 6.03 19.78 -20.00
N GLY A 992 6.00 18.44 -19.99
CA GLY A 992 7.09 17.58 -20.44
C GLY A 992 7.25 17.47 -21.96
N ASP A 993 8.51 17.49 -22.41
CA ASP A 993 8.93 17.42 -23.83
C ASP A 993 8.39 16.21 -24.60
N ASN A 994 8.10 15.09 -23.91
CA ASN A 994 7.66 13.83 -24.52
C ASN A 994 6.79 13.00 -23.57
N ALA A 995 5.66 12.49 -24.05
CA ALA A 995 4.94 11.39 -23.43
C ALA A 995 4.91 10.17 -24.35
N LYS A 996 5.38 9.03 -23.84
CA LYS A 996 5.09 7.70 -24.39
C LYS A 996 4.02 7.04 -23.55
N VAL A 997 2.98 6.54 -24.21
CA VAL A 997 1.84 5.91 -23.55
C VAL A 997 1.38 4.71 -24.39
N TYR A 998 1.68 3.51 -23.91
CA TYR A 998 1.26 2.24 -24.50
C TYR A 998 0.17 1.61 -23.63
N ILE A 999 -0.94 1.20 -24.26
CA ILE A 999 -2.13 0.65 -23.58
C ILE A 999 -2.63 -0.56 -24.37
N HIS A 1000 -2.73 -1.75 -23.75
CA HIS A 1000 -3.33 -2.93 -24.41
C HIS A 1000 -4.23 -3.78 -23.49
N ASP A 1001 -5.23 -4.46 -24.09
CA ASP A 1001 -6.18 -5.32 -23.37
C ASP A 1001 -6.90 -4.65 -22.17
N MET A 1002 -7.22 -3.35 -22.27
CA MET A 1002 -7.68 -2.52 -21.14
C MET A 1002 -9.11 -1.99 -21.26
N SER A 1003 -9.67 -1.60 -20.11
CA SER A 1003 -10.87 -0.75 -20.02
C SER A 1003 -10.55 0.54 -19.28
N LEU A 1004 -10.56 1.65 -20.00
CA LEU A 1004 -10.16 2.97 -19.53
C LEU A 1004 -11.33 3.96 -19.58
N ASN A 1005 -11.65 4.58 -18.45
CA ASN A 1005 -12.73 5.56 -18.32
C ASN A 1005 -12.17 6.87 -17.74
N LEU A 1006 -12.18 7.93 -18.55
CA LEU A 1006 -11.59 9.23 -18.26
C LEU A 1006 -12.68 10.31 -18.21
N ASN A 1007 -12.85 10.97 -17.06
CA ASN A 1007 -13.79 12.08 -16.91
C ASN A 1007 -13.00 13.33 -16.53
N LEU A 1008 -12.99 14.36 -17.39
CA LEU A 1008 -12.03 15.46 -17.30
C LEU A 1008 -12.72 16.83 -17.44
N ARG A 1009 -12.58 17.69 -16.42
CA ARG A 1009 -13.17 19.05 -16.40
C ARG A 1009 -12.10 20.10 -16.05
N ALA A 1010 -11.42 20.64 -17.07
CA ALA A 1010 -10.38 21.65 -16.88
C ALA A 1010 -10.22 22.56 -18.09
N ASP A 1011 -10.04 23.87 -17.86
CA ASP A 1011 -9.91 24.94 -18.87
C ASP A 1011 -8.95 24.57 -20.03
N TYR A 1012 -7.83 23.92 -19.69
CA TYR A 1012 -6.81 23.39 -20.59
C TYR A 1012 -6.57 21.92 -20.22
N SER A 1013 -6.64 20.98 -21.16
CA SER A 1013 -6.48 19.57 -20.81
C SER A 1013 -6.19 18.62 -21.97
N THR A 1014 -5.56 17.50 -21.64
CA THR A 1014 -5.29 16.35 -22.51
C THR A 1014 -5.72 15.07 -21.80
N GLY A 1015 -6.46 14.19 -22.49
CA GLY A 1015 -6.71 12.84 -21.99
C GLY A 1015 -5.43 12.02 -21.91
N LEU A 1016 -4.80 11.81 -23.07
CA LEU A 1016 -3.71 10.86 -23.28
C LEU A 1016 -2.56 11.53 -24.04
N GLY A 1017 -1.35 11.55 -23.47
CA GLY A 1017 -0.14 12.14 -24.06
C GLY A 1017 0.39 13.38 -23.33
N SER A 1018 1.22 14.17 -24.01
CA SER A 1018 1.74 15.45 -23.51
C SER A 1018 0.81 16.60 -23.89
N TYR A 1019 0.59 17.57 -22.98
CA TYR A 1019 -0.15 18.79 -23.29
C TYR A 1019 0.69 19.82 -24.05
N ALA A 1020 2.01 19.90 -23.81
CA ALA A 1020 2.90 20.94 -24.35
C ALA A 1020 4.02 20.43 -25.28
N GLY A 1021 4.35 19.14 -25.25
CA GLY A 1021 5.46 18.53 -25.99
C GLY A 1021 5.03 17.54 -27.09
N HIS A 1022 5.89 16.56 -27.34
CA HIS A 1022 5.65 15.41 -28.22
C HIS A 1022 4.77 14.35 -27.55
N THR A 1023 4.04 13.57 -28.35
CA THR A 1023 3.29 12.39 -27.89
C THR A 1023 3.51 11.22 -28.84
N ASP A 1024 3.95 10.07 -28.32
CA ASP A 1024 3.87 8.75 -28.96
C ASP A 1024 2.84 7.93 -28.18
N PHE A 1025 1.62 7.83 -28.72
CA PHE A 1025 0.50 7.16 -28.08
C PHE A 1025 0.02 5.98 -28.91
N THR A 1026 -0.03 4.79 -28.30
CA THR A 1026 -0.60 3.59 -28.90
C THR A 1026 -1.62 2.95 -27.95
N ILE A 1027 -2.81 2.68 -28.47
CA ILE A 1027 -3.82 1.84 -27.81
C ILE A 1027 -4.24 0.68 -28.72
N ASP A 1028 -4.19 -0.54 -28.20
CA ASP A 1028 -4.61 -1.77 -28.89
C ASP A 1028 -5.63 -2.57 -28.07
N ALA A 1029 -6.51 -3.32 -28.72
CA ALA A 1029 -7.47 -4.27 -28.12
C ALA A 1029 -8.33 -3.74 -26.95
N SER A 1030 -8.44 -2.42 -26.77
CA SER A 1030 -8.92 -1.78 -25.54
C SER A 1030 -10.22 -1.00 -25.73
N SER A 1031 -10.91 -0.71 -24.63
CA SER A 1031 -12.04 0.23 -24.58
C SER A 1031 -11.64 1.53 -23.89
N LEU A 1032 -11.96 2.67 -24.52
CA LEU A 1032 -11.71 4.02 -24.01
C LEU A 1032 -13.02 4.81 -24.02
N ARG A 1033 -13.50 5.24 -22.84
CA ARG A 1033 -14.57 6.23 -22.70
C ARG A 1033 -13.98 7.52 -22.14
N TYR A 1034 -14.01 8.61 -22.90
CA TYR A 1034 -13.53 9.93 -22.49
C TYR A 1034 -14.67 10.96 -22.49
N ASN A 1035 -14.88 11.63 -21.35
CA ASN A 1035 -15.86 12.68 -21.17
C ASN A 1035 -15.14 13.98 -20.74
N GLY A 1036 -14.96 14.93 -21.67
CA GLY A 1036 -14.13 16.13 -21.47
C GLY A 1036 -14.90 17.45 -21.51
N MET A 1037 -14.49 18.43 -20.71
CA MET A 1037 -15.00 19.80 -20.77
C MET A 1037 -13.91 20.83 -20.44
N GLY A 1038 -13.68 21.77 -21.37
CA GLY A 1038 -12.67 22.83 -21.22
C GLY A 1038 -12.46 23.64 -22.49
N ARG A 1039 -12.00 24.90 -22.37
CA ARG A 1039 -11.74 25.80 -23.52
C ARG A 1039 -10.83 25.15 -24.56
N SER A 1040 -9.77 24.51 -24.09
CA SER A 1040 -8.82 23.72 -24.90
C SER A 1040 -8.61 22.33 -24.29
N ALA A 1041 -9.71 21.62 -24.04
CA ALA A 1041 -9.68 20.18 -23.77
C ALA A 1041 -9.39 19.39 -25.06
N LEU A 1042 -8.65 18.29 -24.95
CA LEU A 1042 -8.26 17.37 -26.02
C LEU A 1042 -8.29 15.92 -25.49
N VAL A 1043 -8.48 14.95 -26.37
CA VAL A 1043 -8.45 13.52 -26.03
C VAL A 1043 -7.02 12.96 -26.16
N TYR A 1044 -6.35 13.27 -27.27
CA TYR A 1044 -5.04 12.72 -27.62
C TYR A 1044 -4.05 13.84 -27.97
N GLY A 1045 -2.84 13.78 -27.40
CA GLY A 1045 -1.79 14.77 -27.63
C GLY A 1045 -2.15 16.17 -27.15
N GLY A 1046 -1.32 17.15 -27.52
CA GLY A 1046 -1.28 18.45 -26.86
C GLY A 1046 -1.77 19.63 -27.70
N CYS A 1047 -1.38 20.83 -27.24
CA CYS A 1047 -1.54 22.07 -27.99
C CYS A 1047 -0.60 22.20 -29.20
N THR A 1048 0.37 21.29 -29.32
CA THR A 1048 1.29 21.09 -30.44
C THR A 1048 0.63 20.29 -31.59
N GLU A 1049 1.20 20.38 -32.80
CA GLU A 1049 0.89 19.46 -33.91
C GLU A 1049 1.87 18.26 -33.94
N ASP A 1050 2.71 18.11 -32.90
CA ASP A 1050 3.74 17.07 -32.82
C ASP A 1050 3.23 15.91 -31.95
N SER A 1051 2.45 15.03 -32.55
CA SER A 1051 1.88 13.86 -31.87
C SER A 1051 1.61 12.76 -32.89
N ASP A 1052 2.12 11.56 -32.60
CA ASP A 1052 1.89 10.33 -33.34
C ASP A 1052 0.91 9.45 -32.53
N ILE A 1053 -0.16 9.01 -33.20
CA ILE A 1053 -1.35 8.42 -32.56
C ILE A 1053 -1.70 7.13 -33.29
N VAL A 1054 -1.64 6.00 -32.59
CA VAL A 1054 -2.05 4.68 -33.07
C VAL A 1054 -3.25 4.20 -32.26
N VAL A 1055 -4.33 3.83 -32.95
CA VAL A 1055 -5.52 3.21 -32.36
C VAL A 1055 -5.83 1.95 -33.18
N ASP A 1056 -5.62 0.79 -32.57
CA ASP A 1056 -5.73 -0.53 -33.19
C ASP A 1056 -6.78 -1.39 -32.42
N HIS A 1057 -7.60 -2.16 -33.12
CA HIS A 1057 -8.69 -3.02 -32.59
C HIS A 1057 -9.60 -2.46 -31.46
N SER A 1058 -9.66 -1.15 -31.26
CA SER A 1058 -10.19 -0.51 -30.06
C SER A 1058 -11.61 0.06 -30.22
N HIS A 1059 -12.31 0.24 -29.09
CA HIS A 1059 -13.59 0.95 -29.04
C HIS A 1059 -13.45 2.26 -28.27
N VAL A 1060 -13.63 3.38 -28.97
CA VAL A 1060 -13.42 4.74 -28.48
C VAL A 1060 -14.75 5.49 -28.44
N ILE A 1061 -15.17 5.92 -27.25
CA ILE A 1061 -16.34 6.78 -27.03
C ILE A 1061 -15.82 8.13 -26.49
N VAL A 1062 -16.15 9.23 -27.17
CA VAL A 1062 -15.76 10.58 -26.78
C VAL A 1062 -16.99 11.47 -26.72
N ASP A 1063 -17.23 12.09 -25.57
CA ASP A 1063 -18.03 13.32 -25.46
C ASP A 1063 -17.10 14.45 -25.01
N ILE A 1064 -16.99 15.52 -25.80
CA ILE A 1064 -16.09 16.64 -25.49
C ILE A 1064 -16.72 18.01 -25.77
N VAL A 1065 -16.71 18.87 -24.76
CA VAL A 1065 -17.14 20.28 -24.85
C VAL A 1065 -15.92 21.18 -24.85
N CYS A 1066 -15.59 21.78 -26.01
CA CYS A 1066 -14.43 22.65 -26.18
C CYS A 1066 -14.59 23.72 -27.28
N ASP A 1067 -13.93 24.88 -27.09
CA ASP A 1067 -14.00 26.01 -28.04
C ASP A 1067 -13.40 25.65 -29.41
N LYS A 1068 -12.38 24.80 -29.41
CA LYS A 1068 -11.61 24.40 -30.61
C LYS A 1068 -12.32 23.38 -31.52
N ARG A 1069 -13.38 22.71 -31.05
CA ARG A 1069 -14.12 21.66 -31.79
C ARG A 1069 -13.21 20.55 -32.40
N LYS A 1070 -12.22 20.06 -31.63
CA LYS A 1070 -11.29 18.98 -32.03
C LYS A 1070 -10.98 18.03 -30.87
N ILE A 1071 -10.65 16.77 -31.18
CA ILE A 1071 -10.17 15.77 -30.21
C ILE A 1071 -8.63 15.68 -30.11
N THR A 1072 -7.91 16.22 -31.09
CA THR A 1072 -6.43 16.30 -31.12
C THR A 1072 -6.00 17.44 -32.06
N ASN A 1073 -4.75 17.88 -31.96
CA ASN A 1073 -4.11 18.75 -32.95
C ASN A 1073 -3.12 18.00 -33.87
N ALA A 1074 -2.93 16.69 -33.68
CA ALA A 1074 -2.10 15.86 -34.55
C ALA A 1074 -2.53 15.96 -36.03
N PRO A 1075 -1.59 16.06 -36.98
CA PRO A 1075 -1.89 16.08 -38.41
C PRO A 1075 -2.28 14.67 -38.89
N THR A 1076 -3.13 14.61 -39.92
CA THR A 1076 -3.81 13.35 -40.31
C THR A 1076 -2.87 12.26 -40.82
N ASP A 1077 -1.66 12.61 -41.26
CA ASP A 1077 -0.60 11.67 -41.66
C ASP A 1077 0.12 10.99 -40.47
N ARG A 1078 -0.06 11.51 -39.25
CA ARG A 1078 0.43 10.92 -37.98
C ARG A 1078 -0.65 10.19 -37.17
N ILE A 1079 -1.88 10.13 -37.67
CA ILE A 1079 -2.99 9.40 -37.02
C ILE A 1079 -3.22 8.08 -37.77
N LYS A 1080 -2.86 6.95 -37.14
CA LYS A 1080 -3.08 5.59 -37.66
C LYS A 1080 -4.23 4.92 -36.92
N THR A 1081 -5.36 4.76 -37.61
CA THR A 1081 -6.50 3.97 -37.14
C THR A 1081 -6.58 2.63 -37.86
N VAL A 1082 -6.71 1.53 -37.12
CA VAL A 1082 -6.89 0.18 -37.66
C VAL A 1082 -8.02 -0.53 -36.92
N LEU A 1083 -8.99 -1.07 -37.67
CA LEU A 1083 -10.13 -1.92 -37.21
C LEU A 1083 -10.94 -1.43 -35.99
N SER A 1084 -10.77 -0.16 -35.60
CA SER A 1084 -11.32 0.45 -34.39
C SER A 1084 -12.66 1.15 -34.65
N ARG A 1085 -13.49 1.26 -33.61
CA ARG A 1085 -14.80 1.94 -33.64
C ARG A 1085 -14.73 3.24 -32.85
N TYR A 1086 -15.36 4.29 -33.37
CA TYR A 1086 -15.45 5.59 -32.72
C TYR A 1086 -16.90 6.04 -32.63
N ASP A 1087 -17.30 6.54 -31.47
CA ASP A 1087 -18.52 7.32 -31.30
C ASP A 1087 -18.14 8.69 -30.73
N LEU A 1088 -18.16 9.72 -31.58
CA LEU A 1088 -17.64 11.07 -31.28
C LEU A 1088 -18.80 12.07 -31.14
N THR A 1089 -18.84 12.76 -30.01
CA THR A 1089 -19.70 13.93 -29.76
C THR A 1089 -18.83 15.11 -29.39
N ILE A 1090 -18.99 16.23 -30.10
CA ILE A 1090 -18.23 17.47 -29.92
C ILE A 1090 -19.22 18.62 -29.74
N ASN A 1091 -19.23 19.25 -28.57
CA ASN A 1091 -20.19 20.30 -28.19
C ASN A 1091 -21.68 19.89 -28.37
N GLY A 1092 -22.00 18.61 -28.19
CA GLY A 1092 -23.35 18.06 -28.39
C GLY A 1092 -23.74 17.77 -29.84
N GLU A 1093 -22.84 17.99 -30.80
CA GLU A 1093 -22.99 17.57 -32.21
C GLU A 1093 -22.21 16.26 -32.42
N LYS A 1094 -22.80 15.23 -33.06
CA LYS A 1094 -22.01 14.06 -33.50
C LYS A 1094 -21.07 14.46 -34.64
N ALA A 1095 -19.83 14.01 -34.58
CA ALA A 1095 -18.72 14.44 -35.44
C ALA A 1095 -18.18 13.33 -36.35
#